data_AF-A0A9P8RRB5-F1
#
_entry.id   AF-A0A9P8RRB5-F1
#
_cell.length_a   1.000
_cell.length_b   1.000
_cell.length_c   1.000
_cell.angle_alpha   90.00
_cell.angle_beta   90.00
_cell.angle_gamma   90.00
#
_symmetry.space_group_name_H-M   'P 1'
#
loop_
_entity.id
_entity.type
_entity.pdbx_description
1 polymer ?
#
loop_
_entity_poly.entity_id
_entity_poly.type
_entity_poly.pdbx_seq_one_letter_code
_entity_poly.pdbx_strand_id
1 'polypeptide(L)'
;MSQPAADQPVLRWKPNSLFSSKDLKSAAASAQSTTLKEALDAVDKRKAKNVVMVTRVPSGWVTYEYVGSSACKVNFKELLLGGLPLGGDPLAPQTYIVDGKARFARIVHDGHRYRLDEVPRPTEEPTGPWVVEAIVPVEEINHGKNLTWLPKITLRPSPDELPAALKWVNQNMPAGTKVKAGGSKHSWSRVAVSDGVYIEPDRMKLSHTIDEEPNVYRNDLGERRGNLFRCGSGNTIKEMNRYLWEHGKSFPILGGFDGQTLGGVFPTGTHGSIFTRGPLAEMIVSIDLVLADGQLVRIEPADGVTDSKALATARSDLRLIQDDDHYHSALINMGTMGAVQSYMLEVTDAFHLKEVRTASNITELKEKLQGGKIYKLVGVQGKPADLEKIPPKISDGKDGGFKDQPLDAYHLEFLINPHSDKVVVTSRHPTTVTATVEAEFDFSPPGRDLVRTIHRGASFGRPALPTWFEENFGGLLSWGIDQITKLTPFLTPSLIDSSMDTLIDDAYIDRSFNVFNVGDGTNQLPALAASIYVPVASDAYLTGLDLVRSAAANFVKSRHRYETGPASMRFVKGTAATLGCGVDVCSFEFIFTGSTTYALEMVEAYEAALKEGLGAKEVRVHWGQLVGEGVRRREGYPEYEKWRQVRDELDPKAAFINEWQEKIL
;
A
#
# COMPACT_ATOMS: atom_id res chain seq x y z
N MET A 1 -14.36 22.63 49.13
CA MET A 1 -13.42 23.77 49.02
C MET A 1 -12.07 23.27 49.53
N SER A 2 -10.92 23.43 48.88
CA SER A 2 -10.58 24.02 47.56
C SER A 2 -9.10 23.70 47.23
N GLN A 3 -8.74 23.55 45.96
CA GLN A 3 -7.36 23.70 45.43
C GLN A 3 -6.99 25.21 45.31
N PRO A 4 -5.75 25.65 45.00
CA PRO A 4 -4.56 24.96 44.42
C PRO A 4 -3.48 24.66 45.50
N ALA A 5 -2.16 24.45 45.29
CA ALA A 5 -1.25 24.74 44.17
C ALA A 5 -0.01 23.80 44.07
N ALA A 6 1.09 24.31 43.47
CA ALA A 6 2.29 23.59 43.02
C ALA A 6 3.53 23.79 43.90
N ASP A 7 4.36 22.73 43.99
CA ASP A 7 5.78 22.82 43.59
C ASP A 7 6.37 21.41 43.33
N GLN A 8 7.05 21.23 42.18
CA GLN A 8 7.68 19.96 41.80
C GLN A 8 9.18 19.95 42.14
N PRO A 9 9.77 18.83 42.61
CA PRO A 9 11.22 18.74 42.77
C PRO A 9 11.97 18.76 41.43
N VAL A 10 12.78 19.79 41.23
CA VAL A 10 13.59 20.05 40.03
C VAL A 10 14.87 19.20 39.98
N LEU A 11 15.27 18.81 38.77
CA LEU A 11 16.49 18.08 38.47
C LEU A 11 17.76 18.87 38.88
N ARG A 12 18.67 18.29 39.68
CA ARG A 12 19.97 18.90 39.99
C ARG A 12 21.12 18.19 39.28
N TRP A 13 21.77 18.91 38.36
CA TRP A 13 23.07 18.57 37.81
C TRP A 13 24.17 19.38 38.52
N LYS A 14 25.41 18.89 38.52
CA LYS A 14 26.57 19.68 38.93
C LYS A 14 27.74 19.43 37.95
N PRO A 15 28.15 20.43 37.15
CA PRO A 15 29.39 20.36 36.40
C PRO A 15 30.58 20.67 37.31
N ASN A 16 31.67 19.93 37.11
CA ASN A 16 33.03 20.46 36.89
C ASN A 16 34.10 19.41 37.23
N SER A 17 34.57 18.70 36.19
CA SER A 17 36.01 18.58 35.95
C SER A 17 36.22 18.19 34.49
N LEU A 18 37.01 18.99 33.78
CA LEU A 18 37.43 18.75 32.41
C LEU A 18 38.26 17.47 32.33
N PHE A 19 37.74 16.43 31.70
CA PHE A 19 38.51 15.52 30.85
C PHE A 19 37.59 15.04 29.72
N SER A 20 38.16 14.81 28.54
CA SER A 20 37.43 14.28 27.40
C SER A 20 36.80 12.94 27.77
N SER A 21 35.47 12.86 27.81
CA SER A 21 34.79 11.59 27.63
C SER A 21 35.16 11.10 26.24
N LYS A 22 36.05 10.09 26.18
CA LYS A 22 36.18 9.31 24.95
C LYS A 22 34.82 8.71 24.66
N ASP A 23 34.38 8.82 23.42
CA ASP A 23 33.20 8.12 22.94
C ASP A 23 33.31 6.63 23.29
N LEU A 24 32.15 6.01 23.49
CA LEU A 24 32.05 4.56 23.57
C LEU A 24 32.48 3.96 22.23
N LYS A 25 33.79 3.70 22.09
CA LYS A 25 34.29 2.89 20.98
C LYS A 25 33.59 1.54 21.02
N SER A 26 33.18 1.07 19.85
CA SER A 26 32.45 -0.18 19.65
C SER A 26 33.02 -1.30 20.51
N ALA A 27 32.19 -1.88 21.38
CA ALA A 27 32.52 -3.11 22.06
C ALA A 27 32.85 -4.18 21.00
N ALA A 28 33.85 -5.02 21.27
CA ALA A 28 34.06 -6.21 20.45
C ALA A 28 32.85 -7.13 20.63
N ALA A 29 32.19 -7.50 19.54
CA ALA A 29 31.14 -8.51 19.57
C ALA A 29 31.74 -9.80 20.13
N SER A 30 31.20 -10.31 21.25
CA SER A 30 31.79 -11.45 21.95
C SER A 30 30.72 -12.48 22.31
N ALA A 31 30.92 -13.71 21.85
CA ALA A 31 30.11 -14.90 22.14
C ALA A 31 28.58 -14.74 21.97
N GLN A 32 28.04 -15.39 20.94
CA GLN A 32 26.63 -15.77 20.93
C GLN A 32 26.41 -16.95 21.89
N SER A 33 25.25 -17.02 22.53
CA SER A 33 24.85 -18.09 23.45
C SER A 33 23.39 -18.48 23.18
N THR A 34 23.07 -19.75 23.37
CA THR A 34 21.72 -20.27 23.08
C THR A 34 20.74 -19.86 24.18
N THR A 35 21.19 -19.91 25.44
CA THR A 35 20.38 -19.63 26.62
C THR A 35 20.88 -18.42 27.43
N LEU A 36 19.99 -17.78 28.19
CA LEU A 36 20.38 -16.71 29.13
C LEU A 36 21.41 -17.19 30.15
N LYS A 37 21.26 -18.44 30.61
CA LYS A 37 22.20 -19.07 31.56
C LYS A 37 23.60 -19.19 30.96
N GLU A 38 23.74 -19.65 29.72
CA GLU A 38 25.03 -19.70 29.01
C GLU A 38 25.67 -18.32 28.90
N ALA A 39 24.89 -17.30 28.53
CA ALA A 39 25.39 -15.94 28.40
C ALA A 39 25.93 -15.40 29.74
N LEU A 40 25.19 -15.56 30.84
CA LEU A 40 25.61 -15.12 32.18
C LEU A 40 26.82 -15.92 32.69
N ASP A 41 26.85 -17.24 32.48
CA ASP A 41 28.00 -18.10 32.83
C ASP A 41 29.25 -17.74 31.99
N ALA A 42 29.08 -17.23 30.77
CA ALA A 42 30.16 -16.71 29.94
C ALA A 42 30.68 -15.33 30.39
N VAL A 43 29.88 -14.53 31.11
CA VAL A 43 30.34 -13.30 31.77
C VAL A 43 31.18 -13.64 33.02
N ASP A 44 30.68 -14.52 33.89
CA ASP A 44 31.38 -14.92 35.12
C ASP A 44 32.79 -15.50 34.85
N LYS A 45 32.90 -16.38 33.84
CA LYS A 45 34.16 -17.02 33.46
C LYS A 45 35.27 -16.01 33.10
N ARG A 46 34.91 -14.79 32.69
CA ARG A 46 35.86 -13.71 32.37
C ARG A 46 36.32 -12.89 33.58
N LYS A 47 35.77 -13.13 34.79
CA LYS A 47 36.12 -12.44 36.04
C LYS A 47 36.00 -10.90 35.92
N ALA A 48 34.80 -10.44 35.58
CA ALA A 48 34.49 -9.08 35.17
C ALA A 48 35.13 -7.97 36.02
N LYS A 49 36.15 -7.30 35.46
CA LYS A 49 36.62 -5.96 35.90
C LYS A 49 35.92 -4.81 35.16
N ASN A 50 35.04 -5.17 34.23
CA ASN A 50 34.44 -4.33 33.20
C ASN A 50 32.93 -4.21 33.42
N VAL A 51 32.28 -3.28 32.70
CA VAL A 51 30.82 -3.30 32.56
C VAL A 51 30.49 -4.21 31.37
N VAL A 52 29.57 -5.16 31.58
CA VAL A 52 29.15 -6.12 30.57
C VAL A 52 27.64 -6.01 30.38
N MET A 53 27.19 -5.95 29.13
CA MET A 53 25.78 -5.94 28.77
C MET A 53 25.40 -7.29 28.16
N VAL A 54 24.31 -7.88 28.66
CA VAL A 54 23.73 -9.13 28.14
C VAL A 54 22.35 -8.81 27.60
N THR A 55 22.11 -9.10 26.32
CA THR A 55 20.82 -8.87 25.65
C THR A 55 20.41 -10.08 24.82
N ARG A 56 19.11 -10.23 24.59
CA ARG A 56 18.52 -11.27 23.74
C ARG A 56 18.28 -10.68 22.34
N VAL A 57 18.39 -11.53 21.34
CA VAL A 57 18.21 -11.25 19.92
C VAL A 57 17.43 -12.44 19.30
N PRO A 58 16.91 -12.35 18.07
CA PRO A 58 16.15 -13.45 17.47
C PRO A 58 16.89 -14.79 17.40
N SER A 59 18.23 -14.78 17.36
CA SER A 59 19.09 -15.97 17.31
C SER A 59 19.63 -16.45 18.67
N GLY A 60 19.20 -15.86 19.79
CA GLY A 60 19.64 -16.26 21.14
C GLY A 60 20.07 -15.07 22.00
N TRP A 61 21.23 -15.16 22.65
CA TRP A 61 21.77 -14.16 23.57
C TRP A 61 23.16 -13.68 23.14
N VAL A 62 23.43 -12.38 23.29
CA VAL A 62 24.71 -11.74 22.90
C VAL A 62 25.32 -11.00 24.09
N THR A 63 26.64 -11.14 24.26
CA THR A 63 27.39 -10.44 25.32
C THR A 63 28.29 -9.34 24.77
N TYR A 64 28.12 -8.11 25.28
CA TYR A 64 28.93 -6.95 24.92
C TYR A 64 29.80 -6.55 26.12
N GLU A 65 31.10 -6.51 25.94
CA GLU A 65 32.06 -6.19 27.01
C GLU A 65 32.71 -4.82 26.77
N TYR A 66 32.62 -3.92 27.76
CA TYR A 66 33.24 -2.60 27.70
C TYR A 66 34.57 -2.56 28.47
N VAL A 67 35.67 -2.46 27.71
CA VAL A 67 37.04 -2.42 28.26
C VAL A 67 37.49 -0.97 28.47
N GLY A 68 37.49 -0.50 29.72
CA GLY A 68 37.88 0.87 30.06
C GLY A 68 38.45 1.01 31.47
N SER A 69 39.46 1.86 31.64
CA SER A 69 40.18 2.03 32.92
C SER A 69 39.42 2.93 33.89
N SER A 70 38.68 2.32 34.81
CA SER A 70 38.00 2.94 35.97
C SER A 70 36.71 3.72 35.65
N ALA A 71 35.64 3.41 36.39
CA ALA A 71 34.38 4.17 36.47
C ALA A 71 33.76 4.60 35.12
N CYS A 72 33.23 3.64 34.36
CA CYS A 72 32.38 3.96 33.21
C CYS A 72 31.08 4.63 33.67
N LYS A 73 30.73 5.76 33.07
CA LYS A 73 29.42 6.40 33.19
C LYS A 73 28.67 6.19 31.88
N VAL A 74 27.64 5.35 31.89
CA VAL A 74 26.85 5.06 30.69
C VAL A 74 25.98 6.26 30.33
N ASN A 75 26.19 6.86 29.15
CA ASN A 75 25.27 7.82 28.57
C ASN A 75 24.29 7.06 27.65
N PHE A 76 23.07 6.81 28.14
CA PHE A 76 22.05 6.08 27.37
C PHE A 76 21.59 6.78 26.08
N LYS A 77 21.93 8.06 25.87
CA LYS A 77 21.66 8.77 24.60
C LYS A 77 22.61 8.41 23.45
N GLU A 78 23.77 7.80 23.74
CA GLU A 78 24.91 7.70 22.80
C GLU A 78 25.51 6.29 22.72
N LEU A 79 24.92 5.28 23.39
CA LEU A 79 25.39 3.90 23.30
C LEU A 79 24.96 3.28 21.95
N LEU A 80 25.92 3.15 21.04
CA LEU A 80 25.81 2.47 19.74
C LEU A 80 26.54 1.14 19.78
N LEU A 81 25.84 0.04 19.53
CA LEU A 81 26.40 -1.31 19.51
C LEU A 81 26.08 -2.01 18.19
N GLY A 82 27.06 -2.08 17.28
CA GLY A 82 27.03 -2.97 16.11
C GLY A 82 25.81 -2.81 15.20
N GLY A 83 25.38 -1.58 14.93
CA GLY A 83 24.18 -1.29 14.11
C GLY A 83 22.90 -1.09 14.92
N LEU A 84 22.90 -1.38 16.22
CA LEU A 84 21.83 -0.97 17.14
C LEU A 84 22.22 0.35 17.84
N PRO A 85 21.63 1.50 17.46
CA PRO A 85 21.44 2.56 18.45
C PRO A 85 20.49 2.04 19.52
N LEU A 86 20.57 2.56 20.76
CA LEU A 86 19.47 2.46 21.73
C LEU A 86 18.29 3.38 21.33
N GLY A 87 17.78 3.15 20.12
CA GLY A 87 16.49 3.57 19.59
C GLY A 87 15.62 2.37 19.20
N GLY A 88 15.97 1.16 19.65
CA GLY A 88 15.06 0.04 19.78
C GLY A 88 14.39 0.05 21.16
N ASP A 89 13.19 -0.50 21.26
CA ASP A 89 12.41 -0.52 22.50
C ASP A 89 13.10 -1.32 23.64
N PRO A 90 13.40 -0.70 24.79
CA PRO A 90 13.94 -1.41 25.97
C PRO A 90 12.95 -2.37 26.65
N LEU A 91 11.68 -2.36 26.27
CA LEU A 91 10.65 -3.23 26.84
C LEU A 91 10.65 -4.64 26.21
N ALA A 92 11.68 -4.96 25.43
CA ALA A 92 11.78 -6.00 24.39
C ALA A 92 13.24 -6.23 23.90
N PRO A 93 14.08 -7.14 24.43
CA PRO A 93 13.98 -8.09 25.55
C PRO A 93 14.80 -7.68 26.79
N GLN A 94 14.76 -8.52 27.84
CA GLN A 94 15.41 -8.27 29.14
C GLN A 94 16.92 -8.06 29.01
N THR A 95 17.33 -6.79 28.96
CA THR A 95 18.73 -6.38 28.88
C THR A 95 19.28 -6.17 30.29
N TYR A 96 20.35 -6.90 30.60
CA TYR A 96 21.03 -6.87 31.88
C TYR A 96 22.35 -6.13 31.76
N ILE A 97 22.59 -5.23 32.71
CA ILE A 97 23.92 -4.70 32.98
C ILE A 97 24.51 -5.49 34.15
N VAL A 98 25.70 -6.04 33.92
CA VAL A 98 26.57 -6.63 34.94
C VAL A 98 27.71 -5.65 35.17
N ASP A 99 27.86 -5.15 36.39
CA ASP A 99 28.98 -4.26 36.74
C ASP A 99 30.25 -5.03 37.12
N GLY A 100 31.37 -4.33 37.25
CA GLY A 100 32.65 -4.89 37.69
C GLY A 100 32.69 -5.37 39.15
N LYS A 101 31.53 -5.47 39.83
CA LYS A 101 31.32 -6.09 41.13
C LYS A 101 30.31 -7.24 41.06
N ALA A 102 30.00 -7.72 39.86
CA ALA A 102 29.00 -8.77 39.56
C ALA A 102 27.58 -8.45 40.06
N ARG A 103 27.22 -7.17 40.16
CA ARG A 103 25.84 -6.77 40.45
C ARG A 103 25.03 -6.74 39.17
N PHE A 104 23.82 -7.29 39.23
CA PHE A 104 22.89 -7.37 38.10
C PHE A 104 21.84 -6.27 38.24
N ALA A 105 21.73 -5.43 37.21
CA ALA A 105 20.62 -4.51 37.07
C ALA A 105 19.92 -4.71 35.74
N ARG A 106 18.58 -4.75 35.76
CA ARG A 106 17.75 -4.74 34.56
C ARG A 106 17.54 -3.30 34.12
N ILE A 107 17.74 -3.02 32.84
CA ILE A 107 17.32 -1.75 32.24
C ILE A 107 15.79 -1.77 32.13
N VAL A 108 15.12 -0.74 32.66
CA VAL A 108 13.67 -0.57 32.51
C VAL A 108 13.34 0.87 32.12
N HIS A 109 12.30 1.04 31.31
CA HIS A 109 11.78 2.35 30.89
C HIS A 109 10.45 2.62 31.59
N ASP A 110 10.29 3.82 32.17
CA ASP A 110 9.09 4.21 32.93
C ASP A 110 8.04 5.00 32.11
N GLY A 111 8.21 5.05 30.79
CA GLY A 111 7.40 5.85 29.87
C GLY A 111 8.01 7.22 29.55
N HIS A 112 8.98 7.70 30.33
CA HIS A 112 9.67 8.97 30.09
C HIS A 112 11.20 8.88 30.19
N ARG A 113 11.73 7.92 30.96
CA ARG A 113 13.17 7.77 31.25
C ARG A 113 13.56 6.30 31.41
N TYR A 114 14.85 6.05 31.19
CA TYR A 114 15.52 4.79 31.49
C TYR A 114 16.04 4.81 32.94
N ARG A 115 15.85 3.72 33.68
CA ARG A 115 16.45 3.48 35.00
C ARG A 115 17.02 2.06 35.10
N LEU A 116 17.82 1.84 36.13
CA LEU A 116 18.40 0.55 36.48
C LEU A 116 17.72 0.01 37.74
N ASP A 117 17.10 -1.16 37.61
CA ASP A 117 16.52 -1.89 38.73
C ASP A 117 17.48 -3.02 39.11
N GLU A 118 18.10 -2.93 40.29
CA GLU A 118 18.93 -4.01 40.84
C GLU A 118 18.05 -5.23 41.11
N VAL A 119 18.44 -6.38 40.55
CA VAL A 119 17.64 -7.61 40.56
C VAL A 119 18.50 -8.82 40.92
N PRO A 120 17.91 -9.88 41.52
CA PRO A 120 18.57 -11.17 41.62
C PRO A 120 19.01 -11.67 40.23
N ARG A 121 20.09 -12.46 40.18
CA ARG A 121 20.54 -13.11 38.94
C ARG A 121 19.41 -14.01 38.40
N PRO A 122 18.95 -13.83 37.15
CA PRO A 122 17.98 -14.73 36.54
C PRO A 122 18.57 -16.12 36.32
N THR A 123 17.78 -17.15 36.54
CA THR A 123 18.16 -18.56 36.34
C THR A 123 17.49 -19.22 35.14
N GLU A 124 16.42 -18.62 34.62
CA GLU A 124 15.57 -19.16 33.56
C GLU A 124 15.36 -18.12 32.45
N GLU A 125 15.09 -18.59 31.23
CA GLU A 125 14.80 -17.73 30.09
C GLU A 125 13.37 -17.18 30.16
N PRO A 126 13.10 -15.92 29.72
CA PRO A 126 11.74 -15.39 29.71
C PRO A 126 10.81 -16.20 28.81
N THR A 127 9.87 -16.91 29.43
CA THR A 127 8.93 -17.87 28.80
C THR A 127 7.71 -17.23 28.13
N GLY A 128 7.54 -15.91 28.25
CA GLY A 128 6.51 -15.18 27.49
C GLY A 128 6.95 -14.98 26.02
N PRO A 129 6.00 -14.94 25.06
CA PRO A 129 6.29 -14.43 23.74
C PRO A 129 6.63 -12.93 23.85
N TRP A 130 7.81 -12.53 23.37
CA TRP A 130 8.24 -11.12 23.27
C TRP A 130 8.63 -10.86 21.82
N VAL A 131 7.98 -9.93 21.12
CA VAL A 131 8.43 -8.53 20.99
C VAL A 131 8.29 -8.09 19.54
N VAL A 132 7.10 -7.63 19.14
CA VAL A 132 6.86 -6.75 17.98
C VAL A 132 7.97 -5.69 17.93
N GLU A 133 8.73 -5.65 16.84
CA GLU A 133 9.80 -4.68 16.65
C GLU A 133 9.22 -3.25 16.71
N ALA A 134 9.49 -2.55 17.81
CA ALA A 134 9.10 -1.17 18.03
C ALA A 134 10.29 -0.24 17.79
N ILE A 135 10.10 0.74 16.91
CA ILE A 135 11.15 1.58 16.35
C ILE A 135 10.91 3.03 16.76
N VAL A 136 11.98 3.77 17.08
CA VAL A 136 11.91 5.23 17.21
C VAL A 136 11.28 5.81 15.94
N PRO A 137 10.13 6.51 16.05
CA PRO A 137 9.45 7.02 14.87
C PRO A 137 10.31 8.07 14.17
N VAL A 138 10.41 7.93 12.85
CA VAL A 138 10.97 8.95 11.96
C VAL A 138 9.84 9.73 11.31
N GLU A 139 10.15 10.89 10.75
CA GLU A 139 9.19 11.61 9.92
C GLU A 139 8.90 10.78 8.65
N GLU A 140 7.62 10.48 8.45
CA GLU A 140 7.10 9.69 7.35
C GLU A 140 6.67 10.60 6.19
N ILE A 141 6.99 10.19 4.98
CA ILE A 141 6.64 10.90 3.74
C ILE A 141 6.06 9.88 2.76
N ASN A 142 4.94 10.22 2.12
CA ASN A 142 4.34 9.36 1.10
C ASN A 142 5.05 9.46 -0.27
N HIS A 143 4.83 8.48 -1.15
CA HIS A 143 5.44 8.44 -2.50
C HIS A 143 5.26 9.74 -3.30
N GLY A 144 4.05 10.30 -3.29
CA GLY A 144 3.73 11.56 -3.95
C GLY A 144 4.29 12.83 -3.29
N LYS A 145 4.89 12.70 -2.09
CA LYS A 145 5.46 13.80 -1.30
C LYS A 145 4.47 14.93 -0.96
N ASN A 146 3.16 14.65 -1.00
CA ASN A 146 2.11 15.59 -0.60
C ASN A 146 1.69 15.44 0.87
N LEU A 147 2.11 14.36 1.54
CA LEU A 147 1.82 14.09 2.94
C LEU A 147 3.09 13.81 3.72
N THR A 148 3.17 14.43 4.90
CA THR A 148 4.21 14.24 5.90
C THR A 148 3.55 14.06 7.26
N TRP A 149 4.00 13.09 8.05
CA TRP A 149 3.50 12.85 9.41
C TRP A 149 4.58 12.25 10.31
N LEU A 150 4.41 12.35 11.63
CA LEU A 150 5.31 11.73 12.60
C LEU A 150 4.44 10.94 13.59
N PRO A 151 4.46 9.60 13.53
CA PRO A 151 3.77 8.80 14.54
C PRO A 151 4.49 8.91 15.89
N LYS A 152 3.76 8.62 16.97
CA LYS A 152 4.32 8.53 18.33
C LYS A 152 5.10 7.23 18.55
N ILE A 153 4.77 6.16 17.82
CA ILE A 153 5.47 4.87 17.83
C ILE A 153 5.18 4.12 16.53
N THR A 154 6.22 3.51 15.94
CA THR A 154 6.09 2.60 14.78
C THR A 154 6.37 1.17 15.22
N LEU A 155 5.54 0.23 14.78
CA LEU A 155 5.60 -1.20 15.08
C LEU A 155 5.73 -2.01 13.78
N ARG A 156 6.60 -3.03 13.76
CA ARG A 156 6.76 -4.01 12.66
C ARG A 156 6.45 -5.45 13.13
N PRO A 157 5.17 -5.84 13.28
CA PRO A 157 4.81 -7.20 13.65
C PRO A 157 5.01 -8.18 12.49
N SER A 158 5.39 -9.42 12.80
CA SER A 158 5.00 -10.57 11.97
C SER A 158 3.47 -10.82 12.07
N PRO A 159 2.88 -11.70 11.25
CA PRO A 159 1.44 -11.99 11.32
C PRO A 159 1.02 -12.45 12.73
N ASP A 160 1.78 -13.36 13.34
CA ASP A 160 1.48 -13.93 14.67
C ASP A 160 1.74 -12.94 15.82
N GLU A 161 2.58 -11.94 15.60
CA GLU A 161 2.88 -10.89 16.59
C GLU A 161 1.80 -9.79 16.63
N LEU A 162 1.06 -9.55 15.54
CA LEU A 162 0.07 -8.46 15.44
C LEU A 162 -1.04 -8.50 16.52
N PRO A 163 -1.65 -9.65 16.87
CA PRO A 163 -2.59 -9.76 18.00
C PRO A 163 -2.00 -9.25 19.32
N ALA A 164 -0.76 -9.63 19.63
CA ALA A 164 -0.08 -9.17 20.84
C ALA A 164 0.27 -7.67 20.77
N ALA A 165 0.64 -7.17 19.59
CA ALA A 165 0.90 -5.75 19.33
C ALA A 165 -0.28 -4.86 19.70
N LEU A 166 -1.45 -5.15 19.12
CA LEU A 166 -2.64 -4.30 19.30
C LEU A 166 -3.20 -4.42 20.72
N LYS A 167 -3.18 -5.63 21.30
CA LYS A 167 -3.50 -5.83 22.72
C LYS A 167 -2.62 -4.98 23.64
N TRP A 168 -1.30 -4.94 23.38
CA TRP A 168 -0.37 -4.10 24.15
C TRP A 168 -0.69 -2.61 23.97
N VAL A 169 -0.95 -2.16 22.74
CA VAL A 169 -1.31 -0.75 22.44
C VAL A 169 -2.56 -0.34 23.23
N ASN A 170 -3.65 -1.11 23.16
CA ASN A 170 -4.90 -0.81 23.87
C ASN A 170 -4.80 -0.92 25.40
N GLN A 171 -3.77 -1.57 25.94
CA GLN A 171 -3.50 -1.66 27.38
C GLN A 171 -2.56 -0.58 27.92
N ASN A 172 -1.60 -0.10 27.11
CA ASN A 172 -0.48 0.73 27.59
C ASN A 172 -0.48 2.16 27.01
N MET A 173 -1.13 2.40 25.87
CA MET A 173 -1.23 3.74 25.28
C MET A 173 -2.40 4.53 25.88
N PRO A 174 -2.34 5.88 25.90
CA PRO A 174 -3.46 6.71 26.33
C PRO A 174 -4.75 6.41 25.56
N ALA A 175 -5.89 6.45 26.24
CA ALA A 175 -7.20 6.31 25.60
C ALA A 175 -7.37 7.36 24.47
N GLY A 176 -7.91 6.93 23.33
CA GLY A 176 -8.02 7.75 22.13
C GLY A 176 -6.77 7.81 21.25
N THR A 177 -5.67 7.13 21.60
CA THR A 177 -4.52 6.96 20.70
C THR A 177 -4.97 6.27 19.41
N LYS A 178 -4.80 6.94 18.28
CA LYS A 178 -5.13 6.40 16.96
C LYS A 178 -4.08 5.38 16.49
N VAL A 179 -4.50 4.39 15.71
CA VAL A 179 -3.67 3.30 15.17
C VAL A 179 -3.92 3.19 13.68
N LYS A 180 -2.90 3.34 12.83
CA LYS A 180 -3.03 3.07 11.39
C LYS A 180 -1.99 2.07 10.93
N ALA A 181 -2.35 1.23 9.97
CA ALA A 181 -1.38 0.43 9.23
C ALA A 181 -1.08 1.11 7.87
N GLY A 182 0.16 0.99 7.39
CA GLY A 182 0.52 1.44 6.06
C GLY A 182 1.84 0.84 5.57
N GLY A 183 1.78 0.09 4.47
CA GLY A 183 2.93 -0.52 3.79
C GLY A 183 3.66 0.48 2.91
N SER A 184 3.54 0.34 1.58
CA SER A 184 4.35 1.08 0.59
C SER A 184 4.16 2.62 0.54
N LYS A 185 3.41 3.21 1.49
CA LYS A 185 3.15 4.66 1.61
C LYS A 185 2.75 5.34 0.29
N HIS A 186 2.01 4.61 -0.55
CA HIS A 186 1.63 5.02 -1.92
C HIS A 186 0.18 5.56 -2.01
N SER A 187 -0.45 5.91 -0.88
CA SER A 187 -1.70 6.65 -0.89
C SER A 187 -1.44 8.15 -0.99
N TRP A 188 -2.20 8.86 -1.83
CA TRP A 188 -2.17 10.32 -1.90
C TRP A 188 -3.20 10.98 -0.97
N SER A 189 -4.20 10.22 -0.52
CA SER A 189 -5.07 10.59 0.60
C SER A 189 -4.41 10.37 1.95
N ARG A 190 -4.96 11.01 2.99
CA ARG A 190 -4.54 10.84 4.38
C ARG A 190 -5.04 9.52 5.01
N VAL A 191 -5.44 8.53 4.21
CA VAL A 191 -6.05 7.27 4.67
C VAL A 191 -5.17 6.48 5.65
N ALA A 192 -3.85 6.54 5.51
CA ALA A 192 -2.89 5.85 6.38
C ALA A 192 -2.25 6.76 7.46
N VAL A 193 -2.49 8.08 7.44
CA VAL A 193 -1.79 9.04 8.30
C VAL A 193 -2.18 8.88 9.77
N SER A 194 -1.19 8.86 10.67
CA SER A 194 -1.37 8.75 12.13
C SER A 194 -0.28 9.53 12.86
N ASP A 195 -0.66 10.30 13.88
CA ASP A 195 0.23 10.86 14.91
C ASP A 195 0.33 9.95 16.15
N GLY A 196 -0.48 8.88 16.20
CA GLY A 196 -0.49 7.88 17.26
C GLY A 196 0.43 6.70 16.98
N VAL A 197 -0.12 5.49 16.93
CA VAL A 197 0.60 4.27 16.55
C VAL A 197 0.56 4.11 15.03
N TYR A 198 1.67 3.65 14.46
CA TYR A 198 1.79 3.26 13.07
C TYR A 198 2.25 1.80 12.97
N ILE A 199 1.57 1.00 12.16
CA ILE A 199 1.87 -0.42 11.94
C ILE A 199 2.45 -0.58 10.52
N GLU A 200 3.72 -0.96 10.44
CA GLU A 200 4.39 -1.28 9.19
C GLU A 200 4.31 -2.80 8.93
N PRO A 201 3.62 -3.24 7.86
CA PRO A 201 3.37 -4.65 7.59
C PRO A 201 4.55 -5.36 6.92
N ASP A 202 5.76 -4.79 6.88
CA ASP A 202 6.93 -5.34 6.15
C ASP A 202 7.28 -6.78 6.53
N ARG A 203 7.00 -7.18 7.79
CA ARG A 203 7.18 -8.53 8.33
C ARG A 203 5.90 -9.39 8.25
N MET A 204 4.75 -8.83 7.86
CA MET A 204 3.48 -9.52 7.64
C MET A 204 3.39 -10.16 6.24
N LYS A 205 4.45 -10.87 5.84
CA LYS A 205 4.54 -11.55 4.55
C LYS A 205 4.31 -13.04 4.74
N LEU A 206 3.35 -13.59 4.01
CA LEU A 206 3.05 -15.03 3.91
C LEU A 206 2.39 -15.29 2.56
N SER A 207 2.62 -16.47 1.99
CA SER A 207 2.09 -16.85 0.67
C SER A 207 1.92 -18.36 0.68
N HIS A 208 0.69 -18.84 0.82
CA HIS A 208 0.35 -20.26 0.93
C HIS A 208 -0.83 -20.63 0.03
N THR A 209 -0.84 -21.86 -0.46
CA THR A 209 -2.06 -22.56 -0.88
C THR A 209 -2.92 -22.91 0.34
N ILE A 210 -4.22 -23.16 0.16
CA ILE A 210 -5.07 -23.62 1.29
C ILE A 210 -4.81 -25.07 1.73
N ASP A 211 -3.96 -25.80 1.02
CA ASP A 211 -3.49 -27.14 1.39
C ASP A 211 -2.30 -27.11 2.38
N GLU A 212 -1.62 -25.97 2.50
CA GLU A 212 -0.56 -25.73 3.49
C GLU A 212 -1.10 -25.20 4.84
N GLU A 213 -2.36 -24.75 4.87
CA GLU A 213 -3.07 -24.36 6.09
C GLU A 213 -3.69 -25.58 6.82
N PRO A 214 -3.98 -25.48 8.14
CA PRO A 214 -4.79 -26.47 8.83
C PRO A 214 -6.11 -26.72 8.08
N ASN A 215 -6.52 -27.98 7.91
CA ASN A 215 -7.71 -28.31 7.12
C ASN A 215 -9.02 -27.94 7.85
N VAL A 216 -9.37 -26.65 7.75
CA VAL A 216 -10.56 -26.02 8.34
C VAL A 216 -11.55 -25.57 7.27
N TYR A 217 -11.39 -26.01 6.02
CA TYR A 217 -12.18 -25.58 4.87
C TYR A 217 -13.27 -26.58 4.53
N ARG A 218 -14.33 -26.10 3.87
CA ARG A 218 -15.42 -26.97 3.42
C ARG A 218 -14.92 -27.97 2.38
N ASN A 219 -15.44 -29.21 2.43
CA ASN A 219 -15.06 -30.28 1.51
C ASN A 219 -15.70 -30.17 0.12
N ASP A 220 -16.72 -29.32 -0.04
CA ASP A 220 -17.49 -29.13 -1.27
C ASP A 220 -16.93 -28.03 -2.20
N LEU A 221 -15.75 -27.47 -1.90
CA LEU A 221 -15.08 -26.46 -2.71
C LEU A 221 -14.69 -26.95 -4.13
N GLY A 222 -14.51 -28.26 -4.33
CA GLY A 222 -14.20 -28.82 -5.65
C GLY A 222 -12.96 -28.19 -6.30
N GLU A 223 -13.05 -27.87 -7.60
CA GLU A 223 -11.95 -27.23 -8.36
C GLU A 223 -11.58 -25.84 -7.82
N ARG A 224 -12.52 -25.12 -7.18
CA ARG A 224 -12.27 -23.80 -6.58
C ARG A 224 -11.11 -23.84 -5.58
N ARG A 225 -10.92 -24.96 -4.88
CA ARG A 225 -9.79 -25.18 -3.94
C ARG A 225 -8.42 -24.85 -4.57
N GLY A 226 -8.22 -25.21 -5.84
CA GLY A 226 -6.97 -24.93 -6.57
C GLY A 226 -6.75 -23.47 -6.94
N ASN A 227 -7.75 -22.60 -6.74
CA ASN A 227 -7.69 -21.16 -7.01
C ASN A 227 -7.62 -20.32 -5.71
N LEU A 228 -7.58 -20.95 -4.54
CA LEU A 228 -7.58 -20.25 -3.25
C LEU A 228 -6.17 -20.14 -2.68
N PHE A 229 -5.74 -18.90 -2.40
CA PHE A 229 -4.41 -18.59 -1.89
C PHE A 229 -4.49 -17.62 -0.71
N ARG A 230 -3.77 -17.94 0.37
CA ARG A 230 -3.61 -17.11 1.56
C ARG A 230 -2.39 -16.22 1.38
N CYS A 231 -2.56 -14.91 1.59
CA CYS A 231 -1.51 -13.92 1.42
C CYS A 231 -1.52 -12.88 2.55
N GLY A 232 -0.33 -12.48 3.00
CA GLY A 232 -0.16 -11.51 4.08
C GLY A 232 -0.46 -10.08 3.64
N SER A 233 -0.90 -9.24 4.57
CA SER A 233 -1.14 -7.81 4.28
C SER A 233 0.14 -7.05 3.89
N GLY A 234 1.32 -7.58 4.26
CA GLY A 234 2.64 -7.08 3.93
C GLY A 234 3.19 -7.49 2.57
N ASN A 235 2.61 -8.50 1.92
CA ASN A 235 3.01 -8.88 0.57
C ASN A 235 2.70 -7.73 -0.39
N THR A 236 3.63 -7.44 -1.31
CA THR A 236 3.36 -6.58 -2.46
C THR A 236 2.65 -7.34 -3.57
N ILE A 237 1.97 -6.62 -4.46
CA ILE A 237 1.42 -7.20 -5.70
C ILE A 237 2.55 -7.87 -6.51
N LYS A 238 3.74 -7.25 -6.59
CA LYS A 238 4.93 -7.79 -7.30
C LYS A 238 5.39 -9.15 -6.74
N GLU A 239 5.43 -9.28 -5.41
CA GLU A 239 5.76 -10.56 -4.74
C GLU A 239 4.71 -11.63 -5.01
N MET A 240 3.42 -11.29 -4.91
CA MET A 240 2.34 -12.25 -5.18
C MET A 240 2.24 -12.65 -6.66
N ASN A 241 2.51 -11.73 -7.60
CA ASN A 241 2.58 -12.05 -9.02
C ASN A 241 3.59 -13.16 -9.31
N ARG A 242 4.77 -13.07 -8.69
CA ARG A 242 5.82 -14.09 -8.80
C ARG A 242 5.36 -15.42 -8.21
N TYR A 243 4.92 -15.43 -6.96
CA TYR A 243 4.48 -16.63 -6.26
C TYR A 243 3.30 -17.34 -6.95
N LEU A 244 2.29 -16.61 -7.40
CA LEU A 244 1.16 -17.18 -8.15
C LEU A 244 1.61 -17.79 -9.48
N TRP A 245 2.51 -17.12 -10.20
CA TRP A 245 3.00 -17.62 -11.49
C TRP A 245 3.79 -18.93 -11.36
N GLU A 246 4.57 -19.08 -10.28
CA GLU A 246 5.26 -20.33 -9.92
C GLU A 246 4.29 -21.49 -9.65
N HIS A 247 3.05 -21.19 -9.23
CA HIS A 247 1.96 -22.15 -9.03
C HIS A 247 1.04 -22.30 -10.27
N GLY A 248 1.40 -21.72 -11.42
CA GLY A 248 0.58 -21.75 -12.64
C GLY A 248 -0.69 -20.90 -12.57
N LYS A 249 -0.70 -19.87 -11.72
CA LYS A 249 -1.83 -18.96 -11.45
C LYS A 249 -1.47 -17.50 -11.74
N SER A 250 -2.47 -16.63 -11.81
CA SER A 250 -2.28 -15.18 -11.88
C SER A 250 -3.48 -14.40 -11.34
N PHE A 251 -3.27 -13.13 -10.98
CA PHE A 251 -4.39 -12.24 -10.70
C PHE A 251 -5.20 -11.98 -11.99
N PRO A 252 -6.53 -12.13 -11.98
CA PRO A 252 -7.36 -11.81 -13.14
C PRO A 252 -7.35 -10.31 -13.47
N ILE A 253 -7.18 -9.43 -12.48
CA ILE A 253 -7.15 -7.97 -12.64
C ILE A 253 -6.05 -7.35 -11.78
N LEU A 254 -5.37 -6.34 -12.32
CA LEU A 254 -4.41 -5.51 -11.61
C LEU A 254 -4.57 -4.03 -11.97
N GLY A 255 -4.10 -3.16 -11.08
CA GLY A 255 -3.81 -1.76 -11.39
C GLY A 255 -2.47 -1.61 -12.11
N GLY A 256 -2.09 -0.37 -12.42
CA GLY A 256 -0.86 -0.06 -13.16
C GLY A 256 0.46 -0.20 -12.38
N PHE A 257 0.42 -0.28 -11.05
CA PHE A 257 1.62 -0.34 -10.19
C PHE A 257 1.55 -1.56 -9.26
N ASP A 258 2.66 -2.29 -9.13
CA ASP A 258 2.75 -3.55 -8.40
C ASP A 258 3.57 -3.48 -7.09
N GLY A 259 4.22 -2.35 -6.80
CA GLY A 259 4.95 -2.14 -5.54
C GLY A 259 4.06 -1.85 -4.32
N GLN A 260 2.73 -1.78 -4.48
CA GLN A 260 1.80 -1.59 -3.37
C GLN A 260 1.59 -2.89 -2.57
N THR A 261 1.53 -2.77 -1.24
CA THR A 261 1.15 -3.88 -0.35
C THR A 261 -0.33 -4.21 -0.46
N LEU A 262 -0.68 -5.50 -0.33
CA LEU A 262 -2.06 -5.99 -0.33
C LEU A 262 -2.92 -5.33 0.75
N GLY A 263 -2.34 -5.10 1.93
CA GLY A 263 -2.99 -4.35 3.03
C GLY A 263 -3.32 -2.89 2.70
N GLY A 264 -2.78 -2.32 1.62
CA GLY A 264 -3.09 -0.97 1.14
C GLY A 264 -4.06 -0.92 -0.04
N VAL A 265 -3.91 -1.81 -1.03
CA VAL A 265 -4.69 -1.75 -2.30
C VAL A 265 -6.15 -2.15 -2.13
N PHE A 266 -6.42 -3.23 -1.40
CA PHE A 266 -7.78 -3.72 -1.24
C PHE A 266 -8.69 -2.74 -0.47
N PRO A 267 -8.35 -2.29 0.76
CA PRO A 267 -9.25 -1.45 1.54
C PRO A 267 -9.41 -0.03 0.98
N THR A 268 -8.66 0.36 -0.06
CA THR A 268 -8.76 1.66 -0.72
C THR A 268 -9.48 1.62 -2.08
N GLY A 269 -9.92 0.45 -2.53
CA GLY A 269 -10.71 0.29 -3.76
C GLY A 269 -9.91 0.33 -5.06
N THR A 270 -8.63 -0.05 -5.04
CA THR A 270 -7.80 -0.17 -6.26
C THR A 270 -8.45 -1.10 -7.29
N HIS A 271 -8.37 -0.73 -8.56
CA HIS A 271 -9.00 -1.43 -9.68
C HIS A 271 -8.09 -1.43 -10.92
N GLY A 272 -8.38 -2.31 -11.88
CA GLY A 272 -7.89 -2.21 -13.27
C GLY A 272 -8.93 -1.60 -14.20
N SER A 273 -8.80 -1.80 -15.51
CA SER A 273 -9.79 -1.35 -16.51
C SER A 273 -10.45 -2.51 -17.26
N ILE A 274 -11.24 -3.31 -16.55
CA ILE A 274 -11.85 -4.56 -17.03
C ILE A 274 -13.36 -4.53 -16.74
N PHE A 275 -14.19 -4.60 -17.78
CA PHE A 275 -15.64 -4.46 -17.62
C PHE A 275 -16.32 -5.67 -16.96
N THR A 276 -15.68 -6.86 -16.93
CA THR A 276 -16.18 -8.05 -16.21
C THR A 276 -15.90 -8.04 -14.70
N ARG A 277 -14.95 -7.22 -14.21
CA ARG A 277 -14.38 -7.32 -12.86
C ARG A 277 -14.56 -6.00 -12.11
N GLY A 278 -14.84 -6.08 -10.82
CA GLY A 278 -14.87 -4.91 -9.94
C GLY A 278 -13.46 -4.47 -9.51
N PRO A 279 -13.35 -3.70 -8.43
CA PRO A 279 -12.07 -3.45 -7.75
C PRO A 279 -11.38 -4.75 -7.36
N LEU A 280 -10.06 -4.71 -7.16
CA LEU A 280 -9.22 -5.84 -6.76
C LEU A 280 -9.74 -6.54 -5.48
N ALA A 281 -10.45 -5.80 -4.61
CA ALA A 281 -11.06 -6.35 -3.40
C ALA A 281 -12.09 -7.46 -3.67
N GLU A 282 -12.72 -7.51 -4.85
CA GLU A 282 -13.63 -8.60 -5.26
C GLU A 282 -12.92 -9.97 -5.40
N MET A 283 -11.58 -10.01 -5.39
CA MET A 283 -10.83 -11.28 -5.33
C MET A 283 -10.80 -11.88 -3.92
N ILE A 284 -11.14 -11.11 -2.87
CA ILE A 284 -11.09 -11.57 -1.49
C ILE A 284 -12.27 -12.49 -1.19
N VAL A 285 -11.99 -13.67 -0.62
CA VAL A 285 -13.03 -14.60 -0.12
C VAL A 285 -13.00 -14.76 1.40
N SER A 286 -11.95 -14.28 2.07
CA SER A 286 -11.75 -14.37 3.52
C SER A 286 -10.78 -13.26 3.97
N ILE A 287 -11.08 -12.53 5.05
CA ILE A 287 -10.23 -11.47 5.62
C ILE A 287 -9.86 -11.84 7.05
N ASP A 288 -8.57 -11.95 7.36
CA ASP A 288 -8.08 -12.11 8.73
C ASP A 288 -7.68 -10.73 9.28
N LEU A 289 -8.51 -10.19 10.17
CA LEU A 289 -8.44 -8.85 10.76
C LEU A 289 -8.12 -8.95 12.27
N VAL A 290 -7.20 -8.11 12.75
CA VAL A 290 -6.90 -7.98 14.19
C VAL A 290 -7.51 -6.70 14.72
N LEU A 291 -8.36 -6.83 15.73
CA LEU A 291 -9.07 -5.73 16.38
C LEU A 291 -8.20 -5.01 17.43
N ALA A 292 -8.68 -3.87 17.92
CA ALA A 292 -7.93 -3.02 18.86
C ALA A 292 -7.57 -3.72 20.18
N ASP A 293 -8.36 -4.71 20.63
CA ASP A 293 -8.08 -5.51 21.83
C ASP A 293 -7.11 -6.68 21.59
N GLY A 294 -6.71 -6.90 20.33
CA GLY A 294 -5.90 -8.02 19.88
C GLY A 294 -6.67 -9.28 19.51
N GLN A 295 -8.01 -9.27 19.45
CA GLN A 295 -8.76 -10.39 18.92
C GLN A 295 -8.50 -10.56 17.42
N LEU A 296 -8.19 -11.79 16.99
CA LEU A 296 -8.14 -12.18 15.59
C LEU A 296 -9.55 -12.60 15.13
N VAL A 297 -10.01 -12.00 14.04
CA VAL A 297 -11.33 -12.21 13.44
C VAL A 297 -11.16 -12.59 11.97
N ARG A 298 -11.81 -13.67 11.54
CA ARG A 298 -11.92 -14.06 10.13
C ARG A 298 -13.30 -13.65 9.62
N ILE A 299 -13.36 -12.81 8.59
CA ILE A 299 -14.59 -12.34 7.97
C ILE A 299 -14.75 -12.97 6.59
N GLU A 300 -15.89 -13.60 6.36
CA GLU A 300 -16.28 -14.31 5.14
C GLU A 300 -17.75 -14.00 4.82
N PRO A 301 -18.23 -14.21 3.57
CA PRO A 301 -19.66 -14.17 3.27
C PRO A 301 -20.43 -15.24 4.06
N ALA A 302 -21.75 -15.16 4.06
CA ALA A 302 -22.63 -16.10 4.77
C ALA A 302 -22.43 -17.57 4.33
N ASP A 303 -22.02 -17.80 3.08
CA ASP A 303 -21.62 -19.10 2.53
C ASP A 303 -20.08 -19.28 2.44
N GLY A 304 -19.35 -18.71 3.39
CA GLY A 304 -17.89 -18.70 3.46
C GLY A 304 -17.17 -20.04 3.25
N VAL A 305 -15.88 -19.97 2.89
CA VAL A 305 -15.04 -21.13 2.55
C VAL A 305 -14.63 -21.96 3.77
N THR A 306 -14.64 -21.38 4.97
CA THR A 306 -14.24 -22.03 6.22
C THR A 306 -15.39 -22.88 6.80
N ASP A 307 -15.12 -24.12 7.22
CA ASP A 307 -16.03 -24.91 8.06
C ASP A 307 -15.90 -24.47 9.52
N SER A 308 -16.99 -23.94 10.07
CA SER A 308 -17.03 -23.36 11.42
C SER A 308 -16.73 -24.36 12.55
N LYS A 309 -17.02 -25.67 12.37
CA LYS A 309 -16.76 -26.71 13.38
C LYS A 309 -15.31 -27.16 13.33
N ALA A 310 -14.76 -27.34 12.13
CA ALA A 310 -13.35 -27.66 11.93
C ALA A 310 -12.46 -26.53 12.46
N LEU A 311 -12.79 -25.28 12.13
CA LEU A 311 -12.09 -24.11 12.65
C LEU A 311 -12.15 -24.02 14.18
N ALA A 312 -13.35 -24.12 14.79
CA ALA A 312 -13.48 -24.06 16.24
C ALA A 312 -12.68 -25.15 16.98
N THR A 313 -12.41 -26.28 16.31
CA THR A 313 -11.57 -27.37 16.83
C THR A 313 -10.07 -27.08 16.67
N ALA A 314 -9.66 -26.47 15.55
CA ALA A 314 -8.25 -26.26 15.22
C ALA A 314 -7.67 -24.91 15.69
N ARG A 315 -8.50 -23.87 15.80
CA ARG A 315 -8.12 -22.46 16.07
C ARG A 315 -9.15 -21.77 16.96
N SER A 316 -9.22 -22.19 18.22
CA SER A 316 -10.12 -21.60 19.23
C SER A 316 -9.78 -20.14 19.59
N ASP A 317 -8.64 -19.63 19.14
CA ASP A 317 -8.18 -18.24 19.27
C ASP A 317 -8.75 -17.30 18.19
N LEU A 318 -9.31 -17.86 17.10
CA LEU A 318 -9.82 -17.11 15.96
C LEU A 318 -11.36 -17.04 16.01
N ARG A 319 -11.94 -15.83 15.92
CA ARG A 319 -13.40 -15.63 15.80
C ARG A 319 -13.81 -15.60 14.32
N LEU A 320 -14.60 -16.58 13.88
CA LEU A 320 -15.21 -16.55 12.55
C LEU A 320 -16.48 -15.69 12.53
N ILE A 321 -16.63 -14.87 11.49
CA ILE A 321 -17.84 -14.18 11.09
C ILE A 321 -18.13 -14.60 9.65
N GLN A 322 -19.25 -15.28 9.43
CA GLN A 322 -19.79 -15.62 8.11
C GLN A 322 -21.10 -14.86 7.96
N ASP A 323 -21.01 -13.65 7.40
CA ASP A 323 -22.10 -12.66 7.32
C ASP A 323 -21.82 -11.67 6.18
N ASP A 324 -22.77 -11.50 5.28
CA ASP A 324 -22.60 -10.71 4.05
C ASP A 324 -22.42 -9.22 4.35
N ASP A 325 -23.10 -8.69 5.37
CA ASP A 325 -23.02 -7.26 5.74
C ASP A 325 -21.63 -6.93 6.31
N HIS A 326 -21.08 -7.81 7.16
CA HIS A 326 -19.69 -7.73 7.61
C HIS A 326 -18.69 -7.87 6.46
N TYR A 327 -18.86 -8.88 5.61
CA TYR A 327 -17.97 -9.16 4.49
C TYR A 327 -17.90 -8.00 3.49
N HIS A 328 -19.05 -7.56 2.95
CA HIS A 328 -19.11 -6.45 2.01
C HIS A 328 -18.61 -5.12 2.58
N SER A 329 -18.75 -4.92 3.90
CA SER A 329 -18.22 -3.73 4.57
C SER A 329 -16.70 -3.82 4.80
N ALA A 330 -16.18 -5.02 5.02
CA ALA A 330 -14.75 -5.27 5.20
C ALA A 330 -13.95 -5.21 3.90
N LEU A 331 -14.54 -5.43 2.72
CA LEU A 331 -13.85 -5.35 1.41
C LEU A 331 -13.17 -3.98 1.17
N ILE A 332 -13.91 -2.88 1.37
CA ILE A 332 -13.40 -1.50 1.24
C ILE A 332 -13.60 -0.78 2.58
N ASN A 333 -12.68 -1.05 3.51
CA ASN A 333 -12.76 -0.57 4.90
C ASN A 333 -11.86 0.63 5.24
N MET A 334 -11.02 1.10 4.30
CA MET A 334 -10.04 2.18 4.48
C MET A 334 -9.12 2.05 5.73
N GLY A 335 -8.90 0.84 6.22
CA GLY A 335 -8.19 0.56 7.47
C GLY A 335 -8.86 1.17 8.69
N THR A 336 -10.20 1.15 8.79
CA THR A 336 -10.97 1.71 9.94
C THR A 336 -11.57 0.67 10.88
N MET A 337 -11.50 -0.62 10.53
CA MET A 337 -12.13 -1.72 11.28
C MET A 337 -11.13 -2.53 12.11
N GLY A 338 -9.83 -2.39 11.82
CA GLY A 338 -8.76 -3.20 12.40
C GLY A 338 -7.48 -3.11 11.56
N ALA A 339 -6.43 -3.80 11.98
CA ALA A 339 -5.25 -4.05 11.15
C ALA A 339 -5.38 -5.42 10.47
N VAL A 340 -5.26 -5.48 9.14
CA VAL A 340 -5.35 -6.75 8.41
C VAL A 340 -4.06 -7.54 8.62
N GLN A 341 -4.20 -8.80 9.02
CA GLN A 341 -3.12 -9.79 9.11
C GLN A 341 -2.93 -10.46 7.74
N SER A 342 -4.01 -10.98 7.15
CA SER A 342 -3.99 -11.70 5.87
C SER A 342 -5.31 -11.62 5.11
N TYR A 343 -5.27 -12.01 3.84
CA TYR A 343 -6.43 -12.26 3.00
C TYR A 343 -6.35 -13.68 2.43
N MET A 344 -7.49 -14.34 2.20
CA MET A 344 -7.58 -15.38 1.18
C MET A 344 -8.14 -14.78 -0.10
N LEU A 345 -7.47 -15.03 -1.22
CA LEU A 345 -7.83 -14.57 -2.55
C LEU A 345 -8.22 -15.73 -3.44
N GLU A 346 -9.19 -15.50 -4.31
CA GLU A 346 -9.55 -16.38 -5.43
C GLU A 346 -8.93 -15.82 -6.72
N VAL A 347 -8.03 -16.61 -7.32
CA VAL A 347 -7.23 -16.25 -8.50
C VAL A 347 -7.66 -17.04 -9.74
N THR A 348 -7.10 -16.74 -10.91
CA THR A 348 -7.30 -17.56 -12.13
C THR A 348 -6.01 -18.27 -12.55
N ASP A 349 -6.09 -19.12 -13.56
CA ASP A 349 -4.93 -19.77 -14.19
C ASP A 349 -3.93 -18.72 -14.76
N ALA A 350 -2.68 -19.10 -14.95
CA ALA A 350 -1.68 -18.21 -15.54
C ALA A 350 -1.98 -17.98 -17.03
N PHE A 351 -2.21 -16.71 -17.41
CA PHE A 351 -2.45 -16.31 -18.79
C PHE A 351 -1.44 -15.26 -19.29
N HIS A 352 -1.26 -15.21 -20.60
CA HIS A 352 -0.50 -14.16 -21.28
C HIS A 352 -1.48 -13.13 -21.86
N LEU A 353 -1.05 -11.87 -21.92
CA LEU A 353 -1.80 -10.78 -22.53
C LEU A 353 -1.08 -10.26 -23.79
N LYS A 354 -1.86 -9.88 -24.80
CA LYS A 354 -1.44 -8.97 -25.87
C LYS A 354 -2.02 -7.59 -25.60
N GLU A 355 -1.19 -6.56 -25.57
CA GLU A 355 -1.59 -5.14 -25.57
C GLU A 355 -1.48 -4.54 -26.98
N VAL A 356 -2.40 -3.63 -27.32
CA VAL A 356 -2.41 -2.85 -28.57
C VAL A 356 -2.75 -1.39 -28.25
N ARG A 357 -1.92 -0.45 -28.73
CA ARG A 357 -2.07 0.98 -28.47
C ARG A 357 -2.13 1.78 -29.76
N THR A 358 -3.27 2.41 -30.05
CA THR A 358 -3.48 3.19 -31.28
C THR A 358 -3.85 4.63 -31.00
N ALA A 359 -3.49 5.54 -31.92
CA ALA A 359 -3.97 6.91 -31.90
C ALA A 359 -5.46 6.99 -32.24
N SER A 360 -6.17 7.91 -31.58
CA SER A 360 -7.54 8.32 -31.92
C SER A 360 -7.74 9.80 -31.51
N ASN A 361 -8.97 10.28 -31.51
CA ASN A 361 -9.33 11.63 -31.08
C ASN A 361 -10.68 11.65 -30.35
N ILE A 362 -10.98 12.74 -29.64
CA ILE A 362 -12.20 12.85 -28.83
C ILE A 362 -13.49 12.71 -29.65
N THR A 363 -13.51 13.18 -30.90
CA THR A 363 -14.70 13.08 -31.76
C THR A 363 -14.99 11.61 -32.11
N GLU A 364 -13.97 10.88 -32.55
CA GLU A 364 -14.10 9.43 -32.80
C GLU A 364 -14.45 8.68 -31.51
N LEU A 365 -13.78 8.96 -30.40
CA LEU A 365 -14.09 8.34 -29.10
C LEU A 365 -15.56 8.47 -28.74
N LYS A 366 -16.13 9.69 -28.82
CA LYS A 366 -17.55 9.89 -28.52
C LYS A 366 -18.45 9.17 -29.52
N GLU A 367 -18.12 9.19 -30.82
CA GLU A 367 -18.90 8.49 -31.85
C GLU A 367 -18.96 6.97 -31.61
N LYS A 368 -17.83 6.37 -31.23
CA LYS A 368 -17.64 4.93 -31.01
C LYS A 368 -18.21 4.45 -29.68
N LEU A 369 -18.27 5.30 -28.66
CA LEU A 369 -18.72 4.93 -27.31
C LEU A 369 -20.22 5.18 -27.05
N GLN A 370 -20.79 6.26 -27.60
CA GLN A 370 -22.17 6.70 -27.31
C GLN A 370 -23.27 5.67 -27.62
N GLY A 371 -24.42 5.80 -26.96
CA GLY A 371 -25.59 4.95 -27.12
C GLY A 371 -25.35 3.53 -26.60
N GLY A 372 -24.55 3.39 -25.54
CA GLY A 372 -24.15 2.09 -25.01
C GLY A 372 -23.26 1.26 -25.96
N LYS A 373 -22.64 1.86 -26.98
CA LYS A 373 -21.70 1.15 -27.86
C LYS A 373 -20.44 0.69 -27.13
N ILE A 374 -20.07 1.33 -26.01
CA ILE A 374 -19.01 0.84 -25.11
C ILE A 374 -19.15 -0.65 -24.78
N TYR A 375 -20.37 -1.15 -24.55
CA TYR A 375 -20.63 -2.56 -24.28
C TYR A 375 -20.29 -3.49 -25.45
N LYS A 376 -20.25 -2.98 -26.69
CA LYS A 376 -19.83 -3.74 -27.89
C LYS A 376 -18.30 -3.79 -28.06
N LEU A 377 -17.55 -2.97 -27.33
CA LEU A 377 -16.09 -2.95 -27.36
C LEU A 377 -15.47 -3.85 -26.29
N VAL A 378 -16.28 -4.41 -25.39
CA VAL A 378 -15.85 -5.26 -24.27
C VAL A 378 -16.56 -6.62 -24.24
N GLY A 379 -17.42 -6.90 -25.23
CA GLY A 379 -18.05 -8.22 -25.39
C GLY A 379 -19.35 -8.26 -26.19
N VAL A 380 -19.95 -9.45 -26.20
CA VAL A 380 -21.15 -9.78 -27.00
C VAL A 380 -22.43 -9.53 -26.21
N GLN A 381 -23.37 -8.76 -26.79
CA GLN A 381 -24.75 -8.58 -26.28
C GLN A 381 -24.87 -8.15 -24.80
N GLY A 382 -24.12 -7.13 -24.39
CA GLY A 382 -24.36 -6.44 -23.11
C GLY A 382 -23.95 -7.22 -21.86
N LYS A 383 -23.23 -8.33 -22.02
CA LYS A 383 -22.43 -8.96 -20.96
C LYS A 383 -21.02 -9.22 -21.52
N PRO A 384 -19.95 -8.83 -20.80
CA PRO A 384 -18.61 -9.08 -21.27
C PRO A 384 -18.24 -10.55 -21.04
N ALA A 385 -17.47 -11.12 -21.97
CA ALA A 385 -17.28 -12.57 -22.08
C ALA A 385 -16.13 -13.09 -21.20
N ASP A 386 -16.15 -14.40 -20.94
CA ASP A 386 -15.00 -15.11 -20.39
C ASP A 386 -14.00 -15.39 -21.52
N LEU A 387 -13.00 -14.53 -21.63
CA LEU A 387 -12.17 -14.36 -22.83
C LEU A 387 -10.87 -15.18 -22.83
N GLU A 388 -10.69 -16.10 -21.88
CA GLU A 388 -9.45 -16.87 -21.73
C GLU A 388 -9.11 -17.76 -22.95
N LYS A 389 -10.01 -17.94 -23.92
CA LYS A 389 -9.88 -18.91 -25.04
C LYS A 389 -10.26 -18.42 -26.44
N ILE A 390 -10.51 -17.12 -26.66
CA ILE A 390 -10.98 -16.60 -27.97
C ILE A 390 -10.02 -15.52 -28.52
N PRO A 391 -9.38 -15.73 -29.69
CA PRO A 391 -8.64 -14.66 -30.36
C PRO A 391 -9.63 -13.59 -30.84
N PRO A 392 -9.47 -12.32 -30.45
CA PRO A 392 -10.47 -11.29 -30.71
C PRO A 392 -10.55 -10.93 -32.18
N LYS A 393 -11.75 -10.55 -32.65
CA LYS A 393 -11.89 -9.90 -33.95
C LYS A 393 -11.28 -8.50 -33.89
N ILE A 394 -10.21 -8.29 -34.66
CA ILE A 394 -9.65 -6.95 -34.89
C ILE A 394 -10.61 -6.15 -35.78
N SER A 395 -10.90 -4.92 -35.39
CA SER A 395 -11.82 -4.03 -36.09
C SER A 395 -11.15 -3.32 -37.28
N ASP A 396 -11.91 -3.17 -38.36
CA ASP A 396 -11.52 -2.40 -39.54
C ASP A 396 -11.84 -0.89 -39.42
N GLY A 397 -12.38 -0.48 -38.27
CA GLY A 397 -12.87 0.88 -38.01
C GLY A 397 -14.26 1.19 -38.58
N LYS A 398 -14.89 0.27 -39.33
CA LYS A 398 -16.23 0.44 -39.93
C LYS A 398 -17.30 -0.41 -39.26
N ASP A 399 -16.90 -1.54 -38.67
CA ASP A 399 -17.76 -2.44 -37.89
C ASP A 399 -18.22 -1.89 -36.52
N GLY A 400 -17.77 -0.69 -36.15
CA GLY A 400 -18.10 -0.01 -34.90
C GLY A 400 -16.95 0.04 -33.90
N GLY A 401 -15.87 -0.72 -34.11
CA GLY A 401 -14.65 -0.62 -33.32
C GLY A 401 -13.76 0.56 -33.71
N PHE A 402 -12.69 0.77 -32.94
CA PHE A 402 -11.55 1.59 -33.36
C PHE A 402 -10.68 0.77 -34.33
N LYS A 403 -10.13 1.40 -35.37
CA LYS A 403 -9.31 0.69 -36.36
C LYS A 403 -8.09 0.03 -35.68
N ASP A 404 -7.77 -1.19 -36.10
CA ASP A 404 -6.66 -2.03 -35.61
C ASP A 404 -6.79 -2.44 -34.12
N GLN A 405 -7.83 -1.97 -33.43
CA GLN A 405 -8.18 -2.42 -32.09
C GLN A 405 -9.15 -3.61 -32.14
N PRO A 406 -9.04 -4.56 -31.22
CA PRO A 406 -9.99 -5.65 -31.02
C PRO A 406 -11.37 -5.20 -30.50
N LEU A 407 -12.43 -5.93 -30.88
CA LEU A 407 -13.82 -5.63 -30.52
C LEU A 407 -14.29 -6.20 -29.16
N ASP A 408 -13.69 -7.28 -28.67
CA ASP A 408 -14.14 -7.95 -27.43
C ASP A 408 -13.13 -7.71 -26.30
N ALA A 409 -12.86 -6.44 -25.98
CA ALA A 409 -11.76 -6.05 -25.10
C ALA A 409 -11.88 -6.59 -23.67
N TYR A 410 -10.95 -7.48 -23.30
CA TYR A 410 -10.80 -7.93 -21.92
C TYR A 410 -10.42 -6.77 -21.00
N HIS A 411 -9.50 -5.93 -21.46
CA HIS A 411 -9.16 -4.64 -20.85
C HIS A 411 -9.26 -3.54 -21.88
N LEU A 412 -9.86 -2.39 -21.51
CA LEU A 412 -9.99 -1.22 -22.39
C LEU A 412 -9.77 0.07 -21.59
N GLU A 413 -8.86 0.92 -22.06
CA GLU A 413 -8.52 2.20 -21.44
C GLU A 413 -8.30 3.26 -22.53
N PHE A 414 -8.68 4.51 -22.25
CA PHE A 414 -8.40 5.65 -23.11
C PHE A 414 -7.56 6.68 -22.37
N LEU A 415 -6.31 6.88 -22.78
CA LEU A 415 -5.51 8.01 -22.31
C LEU A 415 -5.88 9.24 -23.14
N ILE A 416 -6.08 10.38 -22.48
CA ILE A 416 -6.63 11.61 -23.02
C ILE A 416 -5.79 12.78 -22.56
N ASN A 417 -5.48 13.71 -23.46
CA ASN A 417 -5.00 15.02 -23.06
C ASN A 417 -6.21 15.91 -22.73
N PRO A 418 -6.41 16.37 -21.47
CA PRO A 418 -7.55 17.21 -21.12
C PRO A 418 -7.56 18.56 -21.86
N HIS A 419 -6.42 18.99 -22.42
CA HIS A 419 -6.24 20.29 -23.09
C HIS A 419 -6.16 20.21 -24.64
N SER A 420 -6.23 19.02 -25.23
CA SER A 420 -6.23 18.81 -26.69
C SER A 420 -7.31 17.81 -27.10
N ASP A 421 -7.43 17.47 -28.39
CA ASP A 421 -8.32 16.40 -28.87
C ASP A 421 -7.62 15.02 -28.93
N LYS A 422 -6.37 14.90 -28.45
CA LYS A 422 -5.56 13.68 -28.52
C LYS A 422 -6.11 12.56 -27.63
N VAL A 423 -6.19 11.36 -28.21
CA VAL A 423 -6.54 10.12 -27.50
C VAL A 423 -5.55 9.02 -27.88
N VAL A 424 -5.15 8.19 -26.91
CA VAL A 424 -4.54 6.87 -27.15
C VAL A 424 -5.51 5.81 -26.63
N VAL A 425 -5.92 4.91 -27.51
CA VAL A 425 -6.76 3.75 -27.19
C VAL A 425 -5.84 2.59 -26.81
N THR A 426 -6.03 2.02 -25.62
CA THR A 426 -5.26 0.88 -25.13
C THR A 426 -6.20 -0.29 -24.88
N SER A 427 -6.04 -1.40 -25.61
CA SER A 427 -6.71 -2.66 -25.31
C SER A 427 -5.72 -3.72 -24.86
N ARG A 428 -6.17 -4.69 -24.05
CA ARG A 428 -5.39 -5.90 -23.70
C ARG A 428 -6.28 -7.15 -23.76
N HIS A 429 -5.72 -8.26 -24.25
CA HIS A 429 -6.44 -9.52 -24.48
C HIS A 429 -5.65 -10.76 -24.09
N PRO A 430 -6.30 -11.79 -23.49
CA PRO A 430 -5.72 -13.11 -23.37
C PRO A 430 -5.21 -13.63 -24.72
N THR A 431 -4.05 -14.28 -24.71
CA THR A 431 -3.44 -14.86 -25.91
C THR A 431 -2.79 -16.20 -25.59
N THR A 432 -2.88 -17.14 -26.54
CA THR A 432 -2.14 -18.42 -26.50
C THR A 432 -0.70 -18.27 -27.01
N VAL A 433 -0.34 -17.11 -27.56
CA VAL A 433 1.02 -16.82 -28.02
C VAL A 433 1.87 -16.43 -26.82
N THR A 434 2.77 -17.31 -26.41
CA THR A 434 3.78 -17.05 -25.37
C THR A 434 4.99 -16.35 -25.96
N ALA A 435 5.48 -15.29 -25.31
CA ALA A 435 6.74 -14.67 -25.68
C ALA A 435 7.92 -15.60 -25.34
N THR A 436 8.79 -15.89 -26.31
CA THR A 436 9.97 -16.76 -26.13
C THR A 436 11.13 -15.99 -25.48
N VAL A 437 10.98 -15.63 -24.21
CA VAL A 437 12.03 -14.96 -23.42
C VAL A 437 12.20 -15.68 -22.09
N GLU A 438 13.18 -16.57 -22.02
CA GLU A 438 13.60 -17.30 -20.81
C GLU A 438 14.34 -16.42 -19.77
N ALA A 439 14.24 -15.09 -19.87
CA ALA A 439 14.87 -14.20 -18.91
C ALA A 439 14.17 -14.25 -17.55
N GLU A 440 14.99 -14.21 -16.50
CA GLU A 440 14.58 -14.33 -15.10
C GLU A 440 13.60 -13.23 -14.65
N PHE A 441 13.02 -13.40 -13.47
CA PHE A 441 11.92 -12.61 -12.90
C PHE A 441 12.22 -11.12 -12.57
N ASP A 442 13.27 -10.53 -13.15
CA ASP A 442 13.57 -9.10 -13.14
C ASP A 442 13.42 -8.54 -14.55
N PHE A 443 12.51 -7.58 -14.74
CA PHE A 443 12.12 -7.11 -16.06
C PHE A 443 12.06 -5.59 -16.16
N SER A 444 13.02 -5.01 -16.88
CA SER A 444 12.93 -3.67 -17.47
C SER A 444 12.92 -3.81 -18.99
N PRO A 445 11.75 -3.74 -19.65
CA PRO A 445 11.67 -3.81 -21.11
C PRO A 445 12.20 -2.53 -21.74
N PRO A 446 12.91 -2.61 -22.88
CA PRO A 446 13.26 -1.43 -23.64
C PRO A 446 12.00 -0.81 -24.28
N GLY A 447 11.46 0.25 -23.67
CA GLY A 447 10.48 1.14 -24.32
C GLY A 447 9.14 1.40 -23.62
N ARG A 448 8.92 0.91 -22.40
CA ARG A 448 7.61 0.99 -21.73
C ARG A 448 7.30 2.32 -21.01
N ASP A 449 8.32 3.03 -20.52
CA ASP A 449 8.11 4.17 -19.62
C ASP A 449 7.37 5.35 -20.28
N LEU A 450 6.40 5.91 -19.56
CA LEU A 450 5.65 7.11 -19.94
C LEU A 450 6.55 8.36 -20.10
N VAL A 451 7.78 8.32 -19.60
CA VAL A 451 8.80 9.36 -19.79
C VAL A 451 9.99 8.79 -20.56
N ARG A 452 9.89 8.85 -21.89
CA ARG A 452 10.95 8.42 -22.79
C ARG A 452 12.10 9.43 -22.82
N THR A 453 13.17 9.19 -22.07
CA THR A 453 14.37 10.03 -22.11
C THR A 453 15.10 9.87 -23.45
N ILE A 454 14.85 10.80 -24.38
CA ILE A 454 15.63 11.16 -25.59
C ILE A 454 16.25 9.98 -26.36
N HIS A 455 15.74 9.70 -27.57
CA HIS A 455 16.33 8.75 -28.52
C HIS A 455 17.86 8.87 -28.66
N ARG A 456 18.55 7.73 -28.50
CA ARG A 456 19.80 7.43 -29.21
C ARG A 456 19.57 6.20 -30.08
N GLY A 457 20.07 6.26 -31.32
CA GLY A 457 19.69 5.36 -32.41
C GLY A 457 20.16 3.91 -32.22
N ALA A 458 19.56 3.03 -33.04
CA ALA A 458 19.80 1.60 -33.00
C ALA A 458 21.21 1.19 -33.47
N SER A 459 22.12 0.92 -32.52
CA SER A 459 23.22 -0.05 -32.70
C SER A 459 23.99 -0.30 -31.39
N PHE A 460 24.13 -1.57 -31.03
CA PHE A 460 25.17 -2.21 -30.20
C PHE A 460 25.82 -1.48 -29.00
N GLY A 461 25.68 -2.12 -27.83
CA GLY A 461 26.69 -2.10 -26.76
C GLY A 461 26.34 -1.21 -25.55
N ARG A 462 26.26 -1.82 -24.36
CA ARG A 462 26.24 -1.09 -23.08
C ARG A 462 27.60 -0.40 -22.85
N PRO A 463 27.67 0.92 -22.66
CA PRO A 463 28.64 1.49 -21.73
C PRO A 463 28.14 1.22 -20.31
N ALA A 464 29.04 0.83 -19.40
CA ALA A 464 28.71 0.74 -17.98
C ALA A 464 28.57 2.15 -17.39
N LEU A 465 27.36 2.70 -17.42
CA LEU A 465 26.99 3.84 -16.57
C LEU A 465 26.75 3.31 -15.15
N PRO A 466 27.37 3.89 -14.10
CA PRO A 466 27.11 3.46 -12.74
C PRO A 466 25.70 3.88 -12.31
N THR A 467 25.01 3.04 -11.54
CA THR A 467 23.62 3.24 -11.08
C THR A 467 23.34 4.61 -10.44
N TRP A 468 24.34 5.22 -9.79
CA TRP A 468 24.26 6.59 -9.25
C TRP A 468 23.89 7.65 -10.30
N PHE A 469 24.10 7.39 -11.60
CA PHE A 469 23.80 8.33 -12.67
C PHE A 469 22.32 8.28 -13.06
N GLU A 470 21.67 7.12 -13.02
CA GLU A 470 20.23 6.99 -13.31
C GLU A 470 19.38 7.63 -12.20
N GLU A 471 19.72 7.36 -10.94
CA GLU A 471 19.07 7.95 -9.75
C GLU A 471 19.12 9.49 -9.76
N ASN A 472 20.28 10.07 -10.12
CA ASN A 472 20.44 11.52 -10.18
C ASN A 472 19.85 12.15 -11.46
N PHE A 473 19.88 11.46 -12.61
CA PHE A 473 19.38 12.02 -13.87
C PHE A 473 17.85 12.01 -13.95
N GLY A 474 17.17 11.01 -13.36
CA GLY A 474 15.71 11.04 -13.19
C GLY A 474 15.26 12.24 -12.36
N GLY A 475 15.98 12.55 -11.28
CA GLY A 475 15.79 13.76 -10.49
C GLY A 475 16.03 15.06 -11.29
N LEU A 476 17.08 15.09 -12.13
CA LEU A 476 17.39 16.25 -12.98
C LEU A 476 16.34 16.47 -14.09
N LEU A 477 15.80 15.39 -14.67
CA LEU A 477 14.77 15.43 -15.71
C LEU A 477 13.41 15.82 -15.12
N SER A 478 13.05 15.26 -13.95
CA SER A 478 11.86 15.63 -13.19
C SER A 478 11.92 17.09 -12.76
N TRP A 479 13.06 17.56 -12.25
CA TRP A 479 13.30 18.98 -11.98
C TRP A 479 13.19 19.81 -13.26
N GLY A 480 13.76 19.37 -14.38
CA GLY A 480 13.65 20.06 -15.67
C GLY A 480 12.20 20.23 -16.14
N ILE A 481 11.39 19.17 -16.07
CA ILE A 481 9.96 19.19 -16.41
C ILE A 481 9.17 20.08 -15.43
N ASP A 482 9.46 19.99 -14.13
CA ASP A 482 8.86 20.84 -13.09
C ASP A 482 9.21 22.33 -13.30
N GLN A 483 10.45 22.67 -13.69
CA GLN A 483 10.83 24.04 -14.03
C GLN A 483 10.20 24.51 -15.34
N ILE A 484 10.12 23.67 -16.38
CA ILE A 484 9.49 24.00 -17.67
C ILE A 484 7.98 24.23 -17.50
N THR A 485 7.29 23.39 -16.73
CA THR A 485 5.86 23.56 -16.43
C THR A 485 5.59 24.75 -15.50
N LYS A 486 6.55 25.15 -14.66
CA LYS A 486 6.46 26.38 -13.84
C LYS A 486 6.74 27.66 -14.63
N LEU A 487 7.74 27.67 -15.51
CA LEU A 487 8.19 28.85 -16.26
C LEU A 487 7.42 29.06 -17.58
N THR A 488 6.98 27.97 -18.22
CA THR A 488 6.26 27.99 -19.49
C THR A 488 5.03 27.06 -19.47
N PRO A 489 4.01 27.32 -18.61
CA PRO A 489 2.85 26.44 -18.45
C PRO A 489 2.09 26.14 -19.76
N PHE A 490 2.09 27.10 -20.70
CA PHE A 490 1.40 26.98 -21.99
C PHE A 490 1.97 25.89 -22.93
N LEU A 491 3.17 25.36 -22.66
CA LEU A 491 3.75 24.23 -23.41
C LEU A 491 3.23 22.87 -22.94
N THR A 492 2.61 22.80 -21.76
CA THR A 492 2.15 21.54 -21.13
C THR A 492 1.26 20.69 -22.06
N PRO A 493 0.26 21.25 -22.79
CA PRO A 493 -0.56 20.45 -23.71
C PRO A 493 0.26 19.73 -24.78
N SER A 494 1.23 20.41 -25.42
CA SER A 494 2.07 19.80 -26.47
C SER A 494 3.08 18.79 -25.91
N LEU A 495 3.52 18.95 -24.66
CA LEU A 495 4.35 17.96 -23.96
C LEU A 495 3.56 16.69 -23.66
N ILE A 496 2.30 16.81 -23.23
CA ILE A 496 1.39 15.67 -23.01
C ILE A 496 1.13 14.95 -24.34
N ASP A 497 0.75 15.67 -25.41
CA ASP A 497 0.55 15.08 -26.75
C ASP A 497 1.79 14.30 -27.23
N SER A 498 2.98 14.89 -27.08
CA SER A 498 4.25 14.27 -27.44
C SER A 498 4.58 13.03 -26.60
N SER A 499 4.28 13.03 -25.30
CA SER A 499 4.44 11.84 -24.46
C SER A 499 3.48 10.71 -24.86
N MET A 500 2.22 11.04 -25.14
CA MET A 500 1.21 10.10 -25.60
C MET A 500 1.57 9.48 -26.96
N ASP A 501 2.15 10.26 -27.87
CA ASP A 501 2.67 9.74 -29.15
C ASP A 501 3.76 8.67 -28.98
N THR A 502 4.53 8.69 -27.88
CA THR A 502 5.53 7.65 -27.62
C THR A 502 4.96 6.33 -27.10
N LEU A 503 3.67 6.30 -26.73
CA LEU A 503 2.99 5.11 -26.20
C LEU A 503 2.37 4.23 -27.30
N ILE A 504 2.25 4.74 -28.53
CA ILE A 504 1.62 4.02 -29.65
C ILE A 504 2.54 2.87 -30.09
N ASP A 505 2.00 1.65 -30.05
CA ASP A 505 2.71 0.41 -30.41
C ASP A 505 1.71 -0.65 -30.89
N ASP A 506 2.08 -1.38 -31.93
CA ASP A 506 1.21 -2.28 -32.70
C ASP A 506 1.01 -3.64 -31.99
N ALA A 507 1.95 -4.07 -31.13
CA ALA A 507 1.81 -5.26 -30.29
C ALA A 507 2.89 -5.40 -29.20
N TYR A 508 2.49 -5.47 -27.93
CA TYR A 508 3.30 -6.03 -26.84
C TYR A 508 2.66 -7.31 -26.30
N ILE A 509 3.43 -8.37 -26.07
CA ILE A 509 2.95 -9.67 -25.55
C ILE A 509 3.83 -10.14 -24.40
N ASP A 510 3.23 -10.46 -23.26
CA ASP A 510 3.94 -10.96 -22.08
C ASP A 510 2.97 -11.68 -21.11
N ARG A 511 3.48 -12.13 -19.96
CA ARG A 511 2.71 -12.62 -18.80
C ARG A 511 1.68 -11.56 -18.39
N SER A 512 0.47 -11.95 -17.94
CA SER A 512 -0.61 -11.00 -17.64
C SER A 512 -0.17 -9.83 -16.76
N PHE A 513 0.48 -10.09 -15.64
CA PHE A 513 1.02 -9.06 -14.75
C PHE A 513 2.13 -8.20 -15.37
N ASN A 514 2.97 -8.80 -16.23
CA ASN A 514 3.97 -8.07 -17.00
C ASN A 514 3.33 -7.15 -18.03
N VAL A 515 2.06 -7.32 -18.44
CA VAL A 515 1.36 -6.38 -19.35
C VAL A 515 0.57 -5.32 -18.60
N PHE A 516 0.01 -5.63 -17.42
CA PHE A 516 -0.77 -4.66 -16.64
C PHE A 516 0.04 -3.48 -16.06
N ASN A 517 1.32 -3.70 -15.70
CA ASN A 517 2.19 -2.67 -15.10
C ASN A 517 2.40 -1.45 -16.04
N VAL A 518 2.79 -0.28 -15.55
CA VAL A 518 3.14 0.90 -16.37
C VAL A 518 4.64 1.09 -16.60
N GLY A 519 5.50 0.36 -15.89
CA GLY A 519 6.97 0.36 -16.06
C GLY A 519 7.73 1.00 -14.91
N ASP A 520 8.87 0.39 -14.55
CA ASP A 520 9.63 0.72 -13.35
C ASP A 520 10.21 2.15 -13.37
N GLY A 521 10.53 2.72 -14.53
CA GLY A 521 10.99 4.11 -14.65
C GLY A 521 9.87 5.11 -14.40
N THR A 522 8.66 4.83 -14.89
CA THR A 522 7.45 5.60 -14.55
C THR A 522 7.15 5.54 -13.05
N ASN A 523 7.21 4.34 -12.46
CA ASN A 523 6.88 4.09 -11.05
C ASN A 523 7.81 4.84 -10.07
N GLN A 524 9.03 5.21 -10.48
CA GLN A 524 9.98 5.97 -9.68
C GLN A 524 9.78 7.49 -9.74
N LEU A 525 8.99 8.03 -10.67
CA LEU A 525 8.72 9.46 -10.74
C LEU A 525 7.71 9.88 -9.67
N PRO A 526 8.02 10.88 -8.82
CA PRO A 526 7.03 11.44 -7.90
C PRO A 526 5.88 12.06 -8.71
N ALA A 527 4.70 11.48 -8.54
CA ALA A 527 3.47 11.93 -9.16
C ALA A 527 2.34 11.91 -8.14
N LEU A 528 1.27 12.64 -8.43
CA LEU A 528 -0.01 12.56 -7.73
C LEU A 528 -1.05 12.09 -8.74
N ALA A 529 -2.02 11.31 -8.30
CA ALA A 529 -3.23 11.08 -9.08
C ALA A 529 -4.50 11.19 -8.24
N ALA A 530 -5.62 11.39 -8.92
CA ALA A 530 -6.96 11.35 -8.38
C ALA A 530 -7.86 10.54 -9.32
N SER A 531 -8.76 9.72 -8.78
CA SER A 531 -9.74 9.02 -9.60
C SER A 531 -11.15 9.37 -9.14
N ILE A 532 -11.95 9.84 -10.09
CA ILE A 532 -13.36 10.18 -9.90
C ILE A 532 -14.20 9.22 -10.74
N TYR A 533 -15.11 8.51 -10.08
CA TYR A 533 -16.02 7.57 -10.72
C TYR A 533 -17.34 8.24 -11.08
N VAL A 534 -17.82 7.96 -12.29
CA VAL A 534 -19.17 8.31 -12.75
C VAL A 534 -19.84 7.10 -13.42
N PRO A 535 -21.17 7.00 -13.48
CA PRO A 535 -21.85 5.87 -14.10
C PRO A 535 -21.52 5.70 -15.59
N VAL A 536 -21.47 4.45 -16.07
CA VAL A 536 -21.47 4.16 -17.52
C VAL A 536 -22.87 4.34 -18.13
N ALA A 537 -23.92 4.16 -17.32
CA ALA A 537 -25.31 4.25 -17.75
C ALA A 537 -25.64 5.62 -18.38
N SER A 538 -26.52 5.60 -19.38
CA SER A 538 -27.02 6.80 -20.09
C SER A 538 -25.93 7.72 -20.65
N ASP A 539 -24.76 7.15 -21.00
CA ASP A 539 -23.57 7.88 -21.47
C ASP A 539 -23.07 8.98 -20.51
N ALA A 540 -23.38 8.89 -19.20
CA ALA A 540 -23.02 9.91 -18.20
C ALA A 540 -21.50 10.17 -18.14
N TYR A 541 -20.68 9.17 -18.47
CA TYR A 541 -19.24 9.29 -18.64
C TYR A 541 -18.82 10.15 -19.86
N LEU A 542 -19.57 10.17 -20.97
CA LEU A 542 -19.27 11.06 -22.10
C LEU A 542 -19.63 12.52 -21.77
N THR A 543 -20.71 12.74 -21.02
CA THR A 543 -21.01 14.05 -20.42
C THR A 543 -19.93 14.44 -19.41
N GLY A 544 -19.46 13.49 -18.58
CA GLY A 544 -18.37 13.69 -17.63
C GLY A 544 -17.07 14.13 -18.30
N LEU A 545 -16.73 13.55 -19.45
CA LEU A 545 -15.56 13.95 -20.25
C LEU A 545 -15.66 15.41 -20.72
N ASP A 546 -16.82 15.85 -21.20
CA ASP A 546 -17.04 17.24 -21.60
C ASP A 546 -16.95 18.21 -20.41
N LEU A 547 -17.49 17.82 -19.25
CA LEU A 547 -17.44 18.60 -18.00
C LEU A 547 -16.00 18.75 -17.49
N VAL A 548 -15.23 17.65 -17.46
CA VAL A 548 -13.80 17.64 -17.10
C VAL A 548 -12.99 18.57 -18.00
N ARG A 549 -13.11 18.43 -19.32
CA ARG A 549 -12.38 19.29 -20.29
C ARG A 549 -12.79 20.77 -20.15
N SER A 550 -14.06 21.03 -19.88
CA SER A 550 -14.56 22.40 -19.62
C SER A 550 -13.99 22.97 -18.33
N ALA A 551 -13.93 22.18 -17.26
CA ALA A 551 -13.32 22.56 -15.99
C ALA A 551 -11.81 22.82 -16.13
N ALA A 552 -11.08 21.95 -16.85
CA ALA A 552 -9.67 22.13 -17.18
C ALA A 552 -9.42 23.46 -17.93
N ALA A 553 -10.19 23.73 -18.99
CA ALA A 553 -10.10 24.98 -19.74
C ALA A 553 -10.41 26.21 -18.89
N ASN A 554 -11.35 26.11 -17.93
CA ASN A 554 -11.67 27.20 -17.00
C ASN A 554 -10.58 27.40 -15.93
N PHE A 555 -9.93 26.32 -15.47
CA PHE A 555 -8.77 26.39 -14.57
C PHE A 555 -7.57 27.05 -15.26
N VAL A 556 -7.31 26.72 -16.53
CA VAL A 556 -6.29 27.39 -17.36
C VAL A 556 -6.57 28.90 -17.49
N LYS A 557 -7.82 29.30 -17.77
CA LYS A 557 -8.20 30.71 -17.90
C LYS A 557 -8.08 31.50 -16.59
N SER A 558 -8.40 30.89 -15.45
CA SER A 558 -8.51 31.57 -14.15
C SER A 558 -7.24 31.50 -13.29
N ARG A 559 -6.46 30.42 -13.42
CA ARG A 559 -5.24 30.16 -12.62
C ARG A 559 -3.95 30.11 -13.44
N HIS A 560 -4.02 30.06 -14.77
CA HIS A 560 -2.88 29.82 -15.66
C HIS A 560 -2.08 28.55 -15.32
N ARG A 561 -2.81 27.51 -14.90
CA ARG A 561 -2.29 26.18 -14.55
C ARG A 561 -2.97 25.11 -15.40
N TYR A 562 -2.22 24.05 -15.69
CA TYR A 562 -2.63 22.92 -16.53
C TYR A 562 -2.45 21.64 -15.74
N GLU A 563 -3.31 20.65 -15.94
CA GLU A 563 -2.97 19.26 -15.61
C GLU A 563 -1.66 18.87 -16.32
N THR A 564 -0.74 18.21 -15.61
CA THR A 564 0.64 18.01 -16.06
C THR A 564 0.92 16.64 -16.69
N GLY A 565 0.00 15.68 -16.54
CA GLY A 565 -0.01 14.41 -17.25
C GLY A 565 -1.30 14.21 -18.06
N PRO A 566 -1.44 13.06 -18.74
CA PRO A 566 -2.70 12.66 -19.36
C PRO A 566 -3.71 12.21 -18.30
N ALA A 567 -5.00 12.40 -18.58
CA ALA A 567 -6.07 11.74 -17.85
C ALA A 567 -6.38 10.39 -18.50
N SER A 568 -6.81 9.36 -17.74
CA SER A 568 -7.29 8.11 -18.31
C SER A 568 -8.76 7.83 -17.98
N MET A 569 -9.50 7.33 -18.98
CA MET A 569 -10.83 6.76 -18.81
C MET A 569 -10.71 5.25 -18.72
N ARG A 570 -11.04 4.71 -17.54
CA ARG A 570 -11.02 3.29 -17.23
C ARG A 570 -12.41 2.79 -16.86
N PHE A 571 -12.77 1.58 -17.29
CA PHE A 571 -14.11 1.02 -17.05
C PHE A 571 -14.05 -0.15 -16.07
N VAL A 572 -14.94 -0.12 -15.07
CA VAL A 572 -14.93 -1.05 -13.93
C VAL A 572 -16.34 -1.56 -13.68
N LYS A 573 -16.50 -2.86 -13.40
CA LYS A 573 -17.78 -3.43 -12.95
C LYS A 573 -18.18 -2.81 -11.60
N GLY A 574 -19.48 -2.66 -11.37
CA GLY A 574 -20.01 -2.43 -10.04
C GLY A 574 -19.62 -3.54 -9.05
N THR A 575 -19.49 -3.16 -7.78
CA THR A 575 -19.03 -3.98 -6.65
C THR A 575 -20.10 -4.06 -5.57
N ALA A 576 -20.11 -5.17 -4.82
CA ALA A 576 -20.98 -5.32 -3.66
C ALA A 576 -20.44 -4.63 -2.40
N ALA A 577 -19.17 -4.17 -2.41
CA ALA A 577 -18.56 -3.48 -1.29
C ALA A 577 -19.34 -2.19 -0.94
N THR A 578 -19.66 -1.99 0.35
CA THR A 578 -20.61 -0.95 0.78
C THR A 578 -20.08 0.50 0.65
N LEU A 579 -18.75 0.70 0.69
CA LEU A 579 -18.07 1.94 0.28
C LEU A 579 -17.52 1.90 -1.16
N GLY A 580 -17.99 0.96 -1.98
CA GLY A 580 -17.67 0.84 -3.40
C GLY A 580 -18.69 1.50 -4.32
N CYS A 581 -18.56 1.25 -5.62
CA CYS A 581 -19.51 1.67 -6.63
C CYS A 581 -20.49 0.54 -6.95
N GLY A 582 -21.74 0.60 -6.49
CA GLY A 582 -22.76 -0.43 -6.76
C GLY A 582 -23.28 -0.52 -8.21
N VAL A 583 -22.67 0.21 -9.15
CA VAL A 583 -23.03 0.24 -10.59
C VAL A 583 -21.75 0.23 -11.42
N ASP A 584 -21.84 -0.17 -12.69
CA ASP A 584 -20.71 -0.11 -13.63
C ASP A 584 -20.32 1.35 -13.88
N VAL A 585 -19.02 1.67 -13.70
CA VAL A 585 -18.49 3.05 -13.70
C VAL A 585 -17.36 3.26 -14.70
N CYS A 586 -17.27 4.49 -15.19
CA CYS A 586 -16.05 5.05 -15.76
C CYS A 586 -15.30 5.78 -14.65
N SER A 587 -14.07 5.36 -14.38
CA SER A 587 -13.08 6.09 -13.59
C SER A 587 -12.34 7.05 -14.50
N PHE A 588 -12.41 8.35 -14.20
CA PHE A 588 -11.45 9.34 -14.69
C PHE A 588 -10.26 9.40 -13.74
N GLU A 589 -9.10 8.89 -14.13
CA GLU A 589 -7.84 9.10 -13.40
C GLU A 589 -7.12 10.32 -13.95
N PHE A 590 -6.84 11.31 -13.10
CA PHE A 590 -6.12 12.54 -13.42
C PHE A 590 -4.68 12.41 -12.93
N ILE A 591 -3.69 12.56 -13.81
CA ILE A 591 -2.28 12.34 -13.48
C ILE A 591 -1.54 13.68 -13.44
N PHE A 592 -0.85 13.93 -12.33
CA PHE A 592 -0.04 15.11 -12.11
C PHE A 592 1.41 14.70 -11.90
N THR A 593 2.25 14.86 -12.92
CA THR A 593 3.69 14.60 -12.83
C THR A 593 4.39 15.66 -12.00
N GLY A 594 5.29 15.27 -11.11
CA GLY A 594 6.02 16.18 -10.22
C GLY A 594 5.20 16.67 -9.03
N SER A 595 5.83 17.41 -8.12
CA SER A 595 5.23 17.95 -6.89
C SER A 595 4.28 19.13 -7.18
N THR A 596 3.17 18.82 -7.85
CA THR A 596 2.18 19.79 -8.33
C THR A 596 1.30 20.29 -7.19
N THR A 597 1.66 21.43 -6.61
CA THR A 597 1.02 22.00 -5.41
C THR A 597 -0.45 22.40 -5.57
N TYR A 598 -0.94 22.50 -6.81
CA TYR A 598 -2.33 22.84 -7.15
C TYR A 598 -3.16 21.64 -7.63
N ALA A 599 -2.59 20.41 -7.62
CA ALA A 599 -3.29 19.22 -8.11
C ALA A 599 -4.63 18.99 -7.39
N LEU A 600 -4.64 19.11 -6.05
CA LEU A 600 -5.86 18.95 -5.26
C LEU A 600 -6.94 19.99 -5.61
N GLU A 601 -6.57 21.27 -5.80
CA GLU A 601 -7.50 22.33 -6.18
C GLU A 601 -8.13 22.08 -7.56
N MET A 602 -7.35 21.56 -8.51
CA MET A 602 -7.83 21.19 -9.85
C MET A 602 -8.78 19.98 -9.80
N VAL A 603 -8.44 18.96 -9.00
CA VAL A 603 -9.29 17.79 -8.76
C VAL A 603 -10.60 18.18 -8.08
N GLU A 604 -10.58 19.09 -7.10
CA GLU A 604 -11.80 19.62 -6.48
C GLU A 604 -12.67 20.41 -7.48
N ALA A 605 -12.07 21.15 -8.42
CA ALA A 605 -12.79 21.81 -9.50
C ALA A 605 -13.43 20.81 -10.50
N TYR A 606 -12.73 19.72 -10.82
CA TYR A 606 -13.28 18.64 -11.65
C TYR A 606 -14.42 17.91 -10.93
N GLU A 607 -14.25 17.59 -9.65
CA GLU A 607 -15.28 16.95 -8.83
C GLU A 607 -16.53 17.83 -8.73
N ALA A 608 -16.37 19.14 -8.53
CA ALA A 608 -17.48 20.10 -8.50
C ALA A 608 -18.24 20.13 -9.83
N ALA A 609 -17.54 20.24 -10.96
CA ALA A 609 -18.17 20.25 -12.29
C ALA A 609 -18.93 18.95 -12.60
N LEU A 610 -18.36 17.79 -12.23
CA LEU A 610 -19.03 16.50 -12.37
C LEU A 610 -20.27 16.39 -11.47
N LYS A 611 -20.20 16.86 -10.22
CA LYS A 611 -21.32 16.85 -9.28
C LYS A 611 -22.45 17.80 -9.68
N GLU A 612 -22.13 18.95 -10.26
CA GLU A 612 -23.10 19.90 -10.81
C GLU A 612 -23.81 19.32 -12.05
N GLY A 613 -23.05 18.74 -12.98
CA GLY A 613 -23.60 18.25 -14.25
C GLY A 613 -24.26 16.87 -14.21
N LEU A 614 -23.84 15.97 -13.31
CA LEU A 614 -24.34 14.59 -13.21
C LEU A 614 -25.14 14.32 -11.91
N GLY A 615 -25.05 15.21 -10.93
CA GLY A 615 -25.68 15.04 -9.62
C GLY A 615 -24.72 14.47 -8.56
N ALA A 616 -24.73 15.06 -7.37
CA ALA A 616 -23.73 14.81 -6.34
C ALA A 616 -23.65 13.37 -5.80
N LYS A 617 -24.70 12.56 -5.99
CA LYS A 617 -24.77 11.15 -5.54
C LYS A 617 -24.19 10.15 -6.54
N GLU A 618 -24.08 10.53 -7.81
CA GLU A 618 -23.52 9.69 -8.87
C GLU A 618 -21.99 9.71 -8.91
N VAL A 619 -21.39 10.75 -8.31
CA VAL A 619 -19.94 11.00 -8.34
C VAL A 619 -19.26 10.45 -7.08
N ARG A 620 -18.38 9.47 -7.27
CA ARG A 620 -17.58 8.83 -6.20
C ARG A 620 -16.08 9.02 -6.43
N VAL A 621 -15.24 8.65 -5.46
CA VAL A 621 -13.78 8.87 -5.50
C VAL A 621 -13.00 7.62 -5.08
N HIS A 622 -11.78 7.48 -5.58
CA HIS A 622 -10.87 6.42 -5.14
C HIS A 622 -10.21 6.79 -3.79
N TRP A 623 -10.53 6.02 -2.75
CA TRP A 623 -10.15 6.34 -1.37
C TRP A 623 -8.64 6.44 -1.09
N GLY A 624 -7.82 5.71 -1.84
CA GLY A 624 -6.35 5.78 -1.77
C GLY A 624 -5.68 6.95 -2.51
N GLN A 625 -6.41 7.70 -3.35
CA GLN A 625 -5.85 8.73 -4.22
C GLN A 625 -6.13 10.15 -3.69
N LEU A 626 -5.80 11.22 -4.41
CA LEU A 626 -6.14 12.59 -3.96
C LEU A 626 -7.66 12.74 -3.82
N VAL A 627 -8.10 13.23 -2.65
CA VAL A 627 -9.51 13.40 -2.28
C VAL A 627 -9.65 14.70 -1.49
N GLY A 628 -10.50 15.61 -1.96
CA GLY A 628 -10.79 16.88 -1.27
C GLY A 628 -11.46 16.67 0.09
N GLU A 629 -11.00 17.41 1.11
CA GLU A 629 -11.42 17.26 2.51
C GLU A 629 -12.70 18.04 2.86
N GLY A 630 -13.07 19.05 2.05
CA GLY A 630 -14.17 19.98 2.36
C GLY A 630 -15.59 19.40 2.19
N VAL A 631 -15.73 18.13 1.83
CA VAL A 631 -17.00 17.51 1.42
C VAL A 631 -17.21 16.18 2.14
N ARG A 632 -18.31 16.05 2.89
CA ARG A 632 -18.79 14.76 3.41
C ARG A 632 -19.37 13.93 2.25
N ARG A 633 -19.05 12.63 2.23
CA ARG A 633 -19.24 11.75 1.07
C ARG A 633 -20.29 10.66 1.27
N ARG A 634 -20.73 10.42 2.51
CA ARG A 634 -21.74 9.39 2.89
C ARG A 634 -23.00 9.37 2.02
N GLU A 635 -23.47 10.52 1.54
CA GLU A 635 -24.70 10.63 0.74
C GLU A 635 -24.60 9.97 -0.66
N GLY A 636 -23.38 9.69 -1.15
CA GLY A 636 -23.12 8.95 -2.38
C GLY A 636 -23.00 7.42 -2.20
N TYR A 637 -23.09 6.92 -0.97
CA TYR A 637 -22.95 5.50 -0.63
C TYR A 637 -24.22 5.01 0.09
N PRO A 638 -25.18 4.40 -0.63
CA PRO A 638 -26.48 4.01 -0.04
C PRO A 638 -26.37 3.09 1.18
N GLU A 639 -25.40 2.17 1.17
CA GLU A 639 -25.14 1.22 2.27
C GLU A 639 -24.21 1.79 3.37
N TYR A 640 -23.97 3.11 3.40
CA TYR A 640 -23.05 3.74 4.36
C TYR A 640 -23.39 3.45 5.82
N GLU A 641 -24.68 3.50 6.21
CA GLU A 641 -25.05 3.27 7.61
C GLU A 641 -24.78 1.84 8.07
N LYS A 642 -24.90 0.86 7.16
CA LYS A 642 -24.51 -0.54 7.38
C LYS A 642 -22.99 -0.66 7.54
N TRP A 643 -22.22 -0.03 6.65
CA TRP A 643 -20.76 0.03 6.78
C TRP A 643 -20.34 0.64 8.12
N ARG A 644 -20.98 1.75 8.52
CA ARG A 644 -20.72 2.44 9.78
C ARG A 644 -21.04 1.54 10.97
N GLN A 645 -22.15 0.81 10.94
CA GLN A 645 -22.50 -0.15 11.99
C GLN A 645 -21.43 -1.23 12.14
N VAL A 646 -21.04 -1.91 11.05
CA VAL A 646 -19.97 -2.93 11.08
C VAL A 646 -18.65 -2.34 11.61
N ARG A 647 -18.31 -1.10 11.20
CA ARG A 647 -17.13 -0.39 11.72
C ARG A 647 -17.24 -0.15 13.22
N ASP A 648 -18.38 0.33 13.70
CA ASP A 648 -18.64 0.58 15.12
C ASP A 648 -18.64 -0.72 15.96
N GLU A 649 -19.02 -1.86 15.37
CA GLU A 649 -18.98 -3.18 16.01
C GLU A 649 -17.55 -3.76 16.09
N LEU A 650 -16.71 -3.55 15.07
CA LEU A 650 -15.33 -4.06 15.02
C LEU A 650 -14.31 -3.11 15.72
N ASP A 651 -14.54 -1.81 15.70
CA ASP A 651 -13.74 -0.78 16.38
C ASP A 651 -14.61 0.18 17.22
N PRO A 652 -15.22 -0.30 18.32
CA PRO A 652 -16.14 0.50 19.16
C PRO A 652 -15.47 1.66 19.90
N LYS A 653 -14.13 1.75 19.88
CA LYS A 653 -13.35 2.86 20.46
C LYS A 653 -12.85 3.85 19.41
N ALA A 654 -13.14 3.64 18.13
CA ALA A 654 -12.66 4.46 17.04
C ALA A 654 -11.12 4.64 17.05
N ALA A 655 -10.39 3.56 17.33
CA ALA A 655 -8.93 3.52 17.34
C ALA A 655 -8.32 3.60 15.92
N PHE A 656 -8.96 3.01 14.91
CA PHE A 656 -8.43 2.88 13.54
C PHE A 656 -8.91 3.96 12.57
N ILE A 657 -9.91 4.76 12.93
CA ILE A 657 -10.35 5.91 12.15
C ILE A 657 -9.52 7.16 12.52
N ASN A 658 -9.01 7.90 11.54
CA ASN A 658 -8.28 9.16 11.79
C ASN A 658 -9.13 10.41 11.49
N GLU A 659 -8.61 11.59 11.83
CA GLU A 659 -9.30 12.89 11.67
C GLU A 659 -9.77 13.16 10.22
N TRP A 660 -9.02 12.72 9.21
CA TRP A 660 -9.41 12.88 7.80
C TRP A 660 -10.62 11.99 7.47
N GLN A 661 -10.62 10.75 7.94
CA GLN A 661 -11.73 9.83 7.78
C GLN A 661 -12.98 10.32 8.53
N GLU A 662 -12.83 10.87 9.75
CA GLU A 662 -13.92 11.48 10.53
C GLU A 662 -14.53 12.72 9.85
N LYS A 663 -13.79 13.43 8.99
CA LYS A 663 -14.29 14.61 8.25
C LYS A 663 -15.07 14.24 6.98
N ILE A 664 -14.60 13.24 6.23
CA ILE A 664 -15.18 12.88 4.91
C ILE A 664 -16.33 11.88 5.00
N LEU A 665 -16.43 11.12 6.10
CA LEU A 665 -17.50 10.15 6.35
C LEU A 665 -18.73 10.77 7.04
#